data_AF-A0A351WJS1-F1
#
_entry.id   AF-A0A351WJS1-F1
#
_cell.length_a   1.000
_cell.length_b   1.000
_cell.length_c   1.000
_cell.angle_alpha   90.00
_cell.angle_beta   90.00
_cell.angle_gamma   90.00
#
_symmetry.space_group_name_H-M   'P 1'
#
loop_
_entity.id
_entity.type
_entity.pdbx_description
1 polymer ?
#
loop_
_entity_poly.entity_id
_entity_poly.type
_entity_poly.pdbx_seq_one_letter_code
_entity_poly.pdbx_strand_id
1 'polypeptide(L)'
;MAASSIKRISLSCVALFWFGYLVLNSGCSAPSWQAQPDSSELYRHNWWNYYQRGLLLLANGDYQSAREDLERCLGLRSGATYEFARDMWKARTYGMHFLDDYFPHRELGVCCYYLEDWSRAQHFLEKSLAQEPSGRAKFYLNLTRKHLLTSVQASPPSVRILDGMPSTTWTSNRSVRIEGLAAGDGFVNCIFLGPERLFLEEASREVSFSKQWKLQRGANEMVIVAADLKNQETKHPLRLMADWQPPAVLIKNTRYNGTQWIFDGICLDDGVLESLEVNGKLIPTATKSHGPIAALPFSIPCEPNQQIILIAKDAAQNCFRTILTPPSTTTSWMPSFLLAMTAPGETTDAGNGLQLDEHAPHHADGDALKPSLRLIGPKMAHVFDEEYYLDCLAGDRGGLAGISINGEENLPAEHKGILEYRFARRLGLDMGTNLFSIAARDSAGNEKRIDLTVIRKQAEFLSEEYRLSIGVPPFSTYTTNQFNDPVQEQSIRRMVENALLASPIRFRLLERDEGWDYILQEQRLSLSDLTDPAAALRIGKMLPAELLLMTTLIRQGHGVTAYARVVDTSEGEVLCTDDVYYEGSENRMPEQIDGLMMKIKQRFPLLEGKIVTLSGDKLTVGIGAGSGVRPGAKFVVLRAHKGEAVEAAEIVRCGEKTAEVVIVKPKADTSLARVIPAEAGKTIKTGDYVYAR
;
A
#
# COMPACT_ATOMS: atom_id res chain seq x y z
N MET A 1 -76.18 -60.08 -34.41
CA MET A 1 -75.94 -60.94 -35.59
C MET A 1 -74.57 -60.58 -36.16
N ALA A 2 -73.86 -61.59 -36.67
CA ALA A 2 -72.47 -61.58 -37.16
C ALA A 2 -71.38 -61.66 -36.08
N ALA A 3 -70.65 -62.77 -36.18
CA ALA A 3 -69.56 -63.23 -35.35
C ALA A 3 -68.26 -63.33 -36.19
N SER A 4 -67.14 -63.44 -35.46
CA SER A 4 -65.86 -64.07 -35.83
C SER A 4 -65.05 -63.53 -37.02
N SER A 5 -63.89 -62.94 -36.72
CA SER A 5 -62.57 -63.59 -36.91
C SER A 5 -61.45 -62.64 -36.47
N ILE A 6 -60.80 -62.96 -35.35
CA ILE A 6 -59.55 -62.32 -34.91
C ILE A 6 -58.49 -63.42 -34.87
N LYS A 7 -57.47 -63.34 -35.74
CA LYS A 7 -56.17 -63.98 -35.51
C LYS A 7 -55.03 -63.25 -36.24
N ARG A 8 -54.02 -62.91 -35.42
CA ARG A 8 -52.57 -62.94 -35.66
C ARG A 8 -51.97 -61.87 -36.59
N ILE A 9 -51.49 -60.81 -35.95
CA ILE A 9 -50.27 -60.12 -36.38
C ILE A 9 -49.15 -60.50 -35.41
N SER A 10 -48.03 -60.87 -36.01
CA SER A 10 -46.79 -61.39 -35.42
C SER A 10 -46.23 -60.52 -34.26
N LEU A 11 -45.87 -61.20 -33.17
CA LEU A 11 -45.39 -60.66 -31.90
C LEU A 11 -43.89 -60.25 -31.91
N SER A 12 -43.24 -60.16 -33.08
CA SER A 12 -41.77 -60.02 -33.15
C SER A 12 -41.25 -58.62 -33.48
N CYS A 13 -42.09 -57.63 -33.76
CA CYS A 13 -41.63 -56.27 -34.10
C CYS A 13 -41.96 -55.18 -33.06
N VAL A 14 -42.81 -55.46 -32.06
CA VAL A 14 -43.15 -54.47 -31.02
C VAL A 14 -42.22 -54.55 -29.79
N ALA A 15 -41.55 -55.70 -29.58
CA ALA A 15 -40.58 -55.86 -28.50
C ALA A 15 -39.24 -55.11 -28.72
N LEU A 16 -38.89 -54.81 -29.98
CA LEU A 16 -37.64 -54.10 -30.31
C LEU A 16 -37.75 -52.57 -30.22
N PHE A 17 -38.96 -52.01 -30.29
CA PHE A 17 -39.17 -50.56 -30.15
C PHE A 17 -39.35 -50.11 -28.69
N TRP A 18 -39.73 -51.01 -27.79
CA TRP A 18 -39.82 -50.72 -26.34
C TRP A 18 -38.50 -50.97 -25.58
N PHE A 19 -37.60 -51.80 -26.10
CA PHE A 19 -36.26 -51.97 -25.51
C PHE A 19 -35.29 -50.84 -25.92
N GLY A 20 -35.46 -50.23 -27.09
CA GLY A 20 -34.65 -49.09 -27.54
C GLY A 20 -34.96 -47.77 -26.82
N TYR A 21 -36.19 -47.57 -26.35
CA TYR A 21 -36.59 -46.34 -25.66
C TYR A 21 -36.31 -46.39 -24.14
N LEU A 22 -36.13 -47.57 -23.57
CA LEU A 22 -35.74 -47.78 -22.16
C LEU A 22 -34.21 -47.76 -21.95
N VAL A 23 -33.41 -47.91 -23.01
CA VAL A 23 -31.93 -47.88 -22.95
C VAL A 23 -31.35 -46.51 -23.32
N LEU A 24 -32.12 -45.60 -23.93
CA LEU A 24 -31.67 -44.24 -24.27
C LEU A 24 -32.12 -43.13 -23.30
N ASN A 25 -32.99 -43.45 -22.33
CA ASN A 25 -33.31 -42.56 -21.19
C ASN A 25 -32.75 -43.07 -19.86
N SER A 26 -31.92 -44.12 -19.89
CA SER A 26 -31.01 -44.43 -18.81
C SER A 26 -29.82 -43.47 -18.91
N GLY A 27 -30.07 -42.19 -18.71
CA GLY A 27 -29.00 -41.31 -18.25
C GLY A 27 -28.40 -42.01 -17.04
N CYS A 28 -27.12 -42.34 -17.09
CA CYS A 28 -26.36 -42.63 -15.89
C CYS A 28 -26.29 -41.35 -15.05
N SER A 29 -27.42 -40.93 -14.48
CA SER A 29 -27.45 -40.22 -13.21
C SER A 29 -27.06 -41.26 -12.16
N ALA A 30 -25.76 -41.57 -12.13
CA ALA A 30 -25.17 -41.98 -10.87
C ALA A 30 -25.52 -40.86 -9.88
N PRO A 31 -26.05 -41.19 -8.69
CA PRO A 31 -26.38 -40.16 -7.72
C PRO A 31 -25.15 -39.28 -7.53
N SER A 32 -25.36 -37.97 -7.49
CA SER A 32 -24.37 -37.05 -6.94
C SER A 32 -23.87 -37.68 -5.64
N TRP A 33 -22.57 -38.00 -5.56
CA TRP A 33 -21.95 -38.59 -4.37
C TRP A 33 -21.91 -37.54 -3.25
N GLN A 34 -23.08 -37.11 -2.80
CA GLN A 34 -23.28 -36.60 -1.45
C GLN A 34 -23.18 -37.83 -0.55
N ALA A 35 -22.25 -37.78 0.41
CA ALA A 35 -22.12 -38.82 1.42
C ALA A 35 -23.52 -39.13 1.98
N GLN A 36 -23.94 -40.39 1.94
CA GLN A 36 -25.12 -40.80 2.70
C GLN A 36 -24.81 -40.45 4.17
N PRO A 37 -25.61 -39.58 4.82
CA PRO A 37 -25.28 -39.09 6.17
C PRO A 37 -25.33 -40.19 7.25
N ASP A 38 -25.77 -41.41 6.91
CA ASP A 38 -26.32 -42.37 7.87
C ASP A 38 -25.76 -43.80 7.75
N SER A 39 -24.83 -44.08 6.83
CA SER A 39 -24.24 -45.43 6.75
C SER A 39 -22.88 -45.49 7.44
N SER A 40 -22.81 -46.16 8.59
CA SER A 40 -21.55 -46.60 9.22
C SER A 40 -20.69 -47.49 8.30
N GLU A 41 -21.29 -48.05 7.25
CA GLU A 41 -20.65 -48.89 6.24
C GLU A 41 -19.89 -48.07 5.18
N LEU A 42 -18.61 -48.42 4.98
CA LEU A 42 -17.76 -47.85 3.94
C LEU A 42 -18.02 -48.52 2.59
N TYR A 43 -18.30 -47.71 1.57
CA TYR A 43 -18.37 -48.20 0.20
C TYR A 43 -16.97 -48.36 -0.41
N ARG A 44 -16.65 -49.53 -0.99
CA ARG A 44 -15.43 -49.85 -1.78
C ARG A 44 -14.07 -49.64 -1.11
N HIS A 45 -14.01 -49.19 0.14
CA HIS A 45 -12.78 -49.08 0.94
C HIS A 45 -11.64 -48.33 0.22
N ASN A 46 -11.92 -47.27 -0.53
CA ASN A 46 -10.87 -46.44 -1.13
C ASN A 46 -10.43 -45.33 -0.17
N TRP A 47 -9.23 -44.77 -0.35
CA TRP A 47 -8.71 -43.68 0.51
C TRP A 47 -9.70 -42.51 0.66
N TRP A 48 -10.40 -42.11 -0.41
CA TRP A 48 -11.33 -40.97 -0.34
C TRP A 48 -12.59 -41.29 0.47
N ASN A 49 -13.02 -42.56 0.51
CA ASN A 49 -14.15 -42.98 1.35
C ASN A 49 -13.78 -42.92 2.83
N TYR A 50 -12.57 -43.37 3.18
CA TYR A 50 -12.03 -43.22 4.53
C TYR A 50 -11.85 -41.75 4.90
N TYR A 51 -11.36 -40.91 3.99
CA TYR A 51 -11.16 -39.49 4.25
C TYR A 51 -12.49 -38.78 4.53
N GLN A 52 -13.49 -38.96 3.67
CA GLN A 52 -14.81 -38.36 3.86
C GLN A 52 -15.45 -38.80 5.18
N ARG A 53 -15.38 -40.09 5.52
CA ARG A 53 -15.89 -40.58 6.82
C ARG A 53 -15.08 -40.03 8.00
N GLY A 54 -13.75 -39.97 7.86
CA GLY A 54 -12.85 -39.38 8.86
C GLY A 54 -13.19 -37.92 9.15
N LEU A 55 -13.49 -37.12 8.13
CA LEU A 55 -13.95 -35.74 8.31
C LEU A 55 -15.29 -35.64 9.06
N LEU A 56 -16.25 -36.51 8.74
CA LEU A 56 -17.54 -36.58 9.45
C LEU A 56 -17.35 -36.96 10.92
N LEU A 57 -16.52 -37.97 11.20
CA LEU A 57 -16.18 -38.40 12.56
C LEU A 57 -15.49 -37.28 13.35
N LEU A 58 -14.52 -36.60 12.73
CA LEU A 58 -13.82 -35.45 13.30
C LEU A 58 -14.80 -34.33 13.66
N ALA A 59 -15.72 -34.00 12.73
CA ALA A 59 -16.70 -32.95 12.96
C ALA A 59 -17.76 -33.31 14.03
N ASN A 60 -17.98 -34.60 14.28
CA ASN A 60 -18.84 -35.11 15.35
C ASN A 60 -18.11 -35.29 16.69
N GLY A 61 -16.81 -34.97 16.75
CA GLY A 61 -16.00 -35.09 17.97
C GLY A 61 -15.47 -36.49 18.28
N ASP A 62 -15.67 -37.48 17.39
CA ASP A 62 -15.04 -38.80 17.52
C ASP A 62 -13.64 -38.80 16.91
N TYR A 63 -12.72 -38.14 17.63
CA TYR A 63 -11.34 -37.93 17.19
C TYR A 63 -10.55 -39.23 17.05
N GLN A 64 -10.85 -40.23 17.89
CA GLN A 64 -10.15 -41.50 17.86
C GLN A 64 -10.49 -42.27 16.58
N SER A 65 -11.78 -42.42 16.25
CA SER A 65 -12.20 -43.11 15.02
C SER A 65 -11.78 -42.34 13.77
N ALA A 66 -11.87 -41.00 13.81
CA ALA A 66 -11.39 -40.14 12.73
C ALA A 66 -9.90 -40.36 12.45
N ARG A 67 -9.07 -40.40 13.50
CA ARG A 67 -7.63 -40.71 13.40
C ARG A 67 -7.39 -42.03 12.68
N GLU A 68 -8.12 -43.09 13.04
CA GLU A 68 -7.91 -44.40 12.42
C GLU A 68 -8.20 -44.40 10.91
N ASP A 69 -9.25 -43.69 10.49
CA ASP A 69 -9.63 -43.58 9.08
C ASP A 69 -8.62 -42.75 8.29
N LEU A 70 -8.13 -41.65 8.86
CA LEU A 70 -7.09 -40.84 8.25
C LEU A 70 -5.75 -41.59 8.18
N GLU A 71 -5.41 -42.39 9.18
CA GLU A 71 -4.26 -43.31 9.13
C GLU A 71 -4.39 -44.34 7.98
N ARG A 72 -5.61 -44.84 7.70
CA ARG A 72 -5.86 -45.73 6.55
C ARG A 72 -5.70 -45.00 5.21
N CYS A 73 -6.12 -43.73 5.12
CA CYS A 73 -5.91 -42.90 3.92
C CYS A 73 -4.42 -42.78 3.57
N LEU A 74 -3.59 -42.62 4.60
CA LEU A 74 -2.15 -42.44 4.48
C LEU A 74 -1.36 -43.76 4.36
N GLY A 75 -2.03 -44.92 4.45
CA GLY A 75 -1.37 -46.22 4.47
C GLY A 75 -0.61 -46.53 5.77
N LEU A 76 -0.82 -45.74 6.83
CA LEU A 76 -0.26 -45.99 8.17
C LEU A 76 -0.99 -47.13 8.91
N ARG A 77 -2.20 -47.45 8.45
CA ARG A 77 -3.02 -48.56 8.95
C ARG A 77 -3.65 -49.32 7.80
N SER A 78 -3.75 -50.64 7.95
CA SER A 78 -4.41 -51.50 6.95
C SER A 78 -5.91 -51.20 6.86
N GLY A 79 -6.46 -51.25 5.64
CA GLY A 79 -7.91 -51.22 5.40
C GLY A 79 -8.29 -50.56 4.08
N ALA A 80 -7.53 -49.56 3.63
CA ALA A 80 -7.73 -48.97 2.31
C ALA A 80 -7.20 -49.89 1.21
N THR A 81 -7.93 -49.95 0.09
CA THR A 81 -7.51 -50.68 -1.12
C THR A 81 -6.27 -50.04 -1.75
N TYR A 82 -6.22 -48.70 -1.72
CA TYR A 82 -5.10 -47.88 -2.17
C TYR A 82 -4.97 -46.68 -1.23
N GLU A 83 -3.76 -46.33 -0.85
CA GLU A 83 -3.42 -45.12 -0.08
C GLU A 83 -3.19 -43.90 -0.98
N PHE A 84 -3.33 -42.70 -0.41
CA PHE A 84 -2.97 -41.46 -1.08
C PHE A 84 -2.42 -40.43 -0.08
N ALA A 85 -1.12 -40.49 0.18
CA ALA A 85 -0.47 -39.68 1.21
C ALA A 85 0.02 -38.30 0.71
N ARG A 86 -0.80 -37.59 -0.08
CA ARG A 86 -0.46 -36.26 -0.58
C ARG A 86 -1.58 -35.25 -0.30
N ASP A 87 -1.27 -34.26 0.51
CA ASP A 87 -2.12 -33.12 0.79
C ASP A 87 -2.21 -32.22 -0.45
N MET A 88 -3.41 -31.79 -0.82
CA MET A 88 -3.69 -30.91 -1.95
C MET A 88 -5.11 -30.34 -1.92
N TRP A 89 -5.29 -29.13 -2.45
CA TRP A 89 -6.61 -28.49 -2.55
C TRP A 89 -7.60 -29.20 -3.46
N LYS A 90 -7.15 -30.02 -4.42
CA LYS A 90 -8.02 -30.74 -5.36
C LYS A 90 -7.45 -32.09 -5.73
N ALA A 91 -7.97 -33.16 -5.13
CA ALA A 91 -7.54 -34.52 -5.38
C ALA A 91 -8.49 -35.26 -6.32
N ARG A 92 -7.96 -35.92 -7.35
CA ARG A 92 -8.76 -36.74 -8.27
C ARG A 92 -9.11 -38.08 -7.61
N THR A 93 -10.38 -38.47 -7.62
CA THR A 93 -10.83 -39.75 -7.03
C THR A 93 -11.01 -40.82 -8.11
N TYR A 94 -12.17 -40.85 -8.78
CA TYR A 94 -12.44 -41.76 -9.90
C TYR A 94 -12.99 -41.01 -11.11
N GLY A 95 -12.53 -41.36 -12.31
CA GLY A 95 -13.00 -40.75 -13.56
C GLY A 95 -12.75 -39.24 -13.58
N MET A 96 -13.82 -38.46 -13.71
CA MET A 96 -13.80 -36.98 -13.70
C MET A 96 -14.23 -36.39 -12.35
N HIS A 97 -14.28 -37.20 -11.29
CA HIS A 97 -14.63 -36.73 -9.95
C HIS A 97 -13.40 -36.27 -9.17
N PHE A 98 -13.59 -35.18 -8.44
CA PHE A 98 -12.57 -34.56 -7.60
C PHE A 98 -13.13 -34.39 -6.19
N LEU A 99 -12.21 -34.47 -5.24
CA LEU A 99 -12.42 -34.10 -3.86
C LEU A 99 -11.67 -32.79 -3.63
N ASP A 100 -12.40 -31.74 -3.28
CA ASP A 100 -11.80 -30.48 -2.86
C ASP A 100 -11.32 -30.59 -1.41
N ASP A 101 -10.27 -29.84 -1.08
CA ASP A 101 -9.69 -29.76 0.27
C ASP A 101 -9.28 -31.13 0.84
N TYR A 102 -8.43 -31.87 0.11
CA TYR A 102 -7.90 -33.16 0.56
C TYR A 102 -6.57 -33.00 1.31
N PHE A 103 -6.63 -33.01 2.64
CA PHE A 103 -5.45 -32.84 3.51
C PHE A 103 -5.40 -33.90 4.60
N PRO A 104 -5.14 -35.17 4.27
CA PRO A 104 -5.13 -36.26 5.25
C PRO A 104 -4.08 -36.07 6.35
N HIS A 105 -2.91 -35.47 6.08
CA HIS A 105 -1.94 -35.18 7.15
C HIS A 105 -2.42 -34.05 8.05
N ARG A 106 -2.98 -32.96 7.48
CA ARG A 106 -3.55 -31.86 8.25
C ARG A 106 -4.58 -32.37 9.24
N GLU A 107 -5.59 -33.08 8.74
CA GLU A 107 -6.70 -33.53 9.58
C GLU A 107 -6.26 -34.61 10.57
N LEU A 108 -5.27 -35.44 10.22
CA LEU A 108 -4.68 -36.38 11.17
C LEU A 108 -3.97 -35.65 12.31
N GLY A 109 -3.24 -34.58 11.99
CA GLY A 109 -2.62 -33.69 12.96
C GLY A 109 -3.66 -33.00 13.87
N VAL A 110 -4.79 -32.57 13.30
CA VAL A 110 -5.93 -32.02 14.08
C VAL A 110 -6.52 -33.07 15.01
N CYS A 111 -6.71 -34.31 14.56
CA CYS A 111 -7.17 -35.40 15.43
C CYS A 111 -6.19 -35.65 16.58
N CYS A 112 -4.89 -35.69 16.30
CA CYS A 112 -3.85 -35.83 17.32
C CYS A 112 -3.85 -34.68 18.32
N TYR A 113 -4.11 -33.44 17.88
CA TYR A 113 -4.26 -32.29 18.76
C TYR A 113 -5.43 -32.48 19.74
N TYR A 114 -6.62 -32.84 19.25
CA TYR A 114 -7.77 -33.06 20.16
C TYR A 114 -7.61 -34.29 21.07
N LEU A 115 -6.78 -35.26 20.68
CA LEU A 115 -6.39 -36.42 21.50
C LEU A 115 -5.21 -36.13 22.45
N GLU A 116 -4.75 -34.87 22.54
CA GLU A 116 -3.63 -34.43 23.37
C GLU A 116 -2.27 -35.08 23.04
N ASP A 117 -2.13 -35.68 21.84
CA ASP A 117 -0.88 -36.22 21.31
C ASP A 117 -0.12 -35.13 20.55
N TRP A 118 0.42 -34.17 21.32
CA TRP A 118 1.05 -32.96 20.79
C TRP A 118 2.25 -33.25 19.87
N SER A 119 3.00 -34.32 20.14
CA SER A 119 4.17 -34.71 19.36
C SER A 119 3.76 -35.18 17.95
N ARG A 120 2.80 -36.11 17.86
CA ARG A 120 2.27 -36.55 16.56
C ARG A 120 1.51 -35.42 15.85
N ALA A 121 0.79 -34.59 16.60
CA ALA A 121 0.10 -33.42 16.03
C ALA A 121 1.10 -32.50 15.33
N GLN A 122 2.19 -32.11 16.00
CA GLN A 122 3.22 -31.26 15.40
C GLN A 122 3.81 -31.92 14.14
N HIS A 123 4.21 -33.20 14.23
CA HIS A 123 4.79 -33.91 13.12
C HIS A 123 3.90 -33.91 11.87
N PHE A 124 2.62 -34.23 12.01
CA PHE A 124 1.70 -34.30 10.87
C PHE A 124 1.32 -32.93 10.32
N LEU A 125 1.17 -31.91 11.17
CA LEU A 125 0.88 -30.55 10.75
C LEU A 125 2.07 -29.93 9.99
N GLU A 126 3.30 -30.12 10.47
CA GLU A 126 4.51 -29.68 9.75
C GLU A 126 4.69 -30.43 8.42
N LYS A 127 4.38 -31.73 8.39
CA LYS A 127 4.39 -32.52 7.16
C LYS A 127 3.35 -32.02 6.15
N SER A 128 2.15 -31.67 6.62
CA SER A 128 1.10 -31.09 5.78
C SER A 128 1.55 -29.76 5.17
N LEU A 129 2.06 -28.84 5.99
CA LEU A 129 2.55 -27.53 5.53
C LEU A 129 3.71 -27.63 4.53
N ALA A 130 4.58 -28.64 4.68
CA ALA A 130 5.66 -28.90 3.75
C ALA A 130 5.17 -29.43 2.39
N GLN A 131 4.00 -30.08 2.35
CA GLN A 131 3.39 -30.57 1.10
C GLN A 131 2.54 -29.50 0.43
N GLU A 132 1.62 -28.90 1.19
CA GLU A 132 0.69 -27.89 0.70
C GLU A 132 0.31 -26.95 1.89
N PRO A 133 0.74 -25.68 1.88
CA PRO A 133 0.41 -24.74 2.93
C PRO A 133 -1.11 -24.53 3.07
N SER A 134 -1.60 -24.51 4.31
CA SER A 134 -2.98 -24.12 4.62
C SER A 134 -3.07 -23.37 5.94
N GLY A 135 -3.95 -22.36 6.01
CA GLY A 135 -4.22 -21.57 7.21
C GLY A 135 -4.66 -22.45 8.39
N ARG A 136 -5.47 -23.49 8.14
CA ARG A 136 -5.92 -24.44 9.16
C ARG A 136 -4.74 -25.22 9.77
N ALA A 137 -3.80 -25.70 8.96
CA ALA A 137 -2.60 -26.37 9.48
C ALA A 137 -1.74 -25.43 10.33
N LYS A 138 -1.53 -24.18 9.90
CA LYS A 138 -0.78 -23.16 10.68
C LYS A 138 -1.46 -22.87 12.02
N PHE A 139 -2.77 -22.74 12.02
CA PHE A 139 -3.56 -22.49 13.23
C PHE A 139 -3.38 -23.59 14.27
N TYR A 140 -3.62 -24.85 13.91
CA TYR A 140 -3.45 -25.96 14.85
C TYR A 140 -1.99 -26.19 15.22
N LEU A 141 -1.03 -25.86 14.33
CA LEU A 141 0.38 -25.95 14.66
C LEU A 141 0.77 -24.94 15.73
N ASN A 142 0.24 -23.71 15.67
CA ASN A 142 0.44 -22.72 16.73
C ASN A 142 -0.16 -23.19 18.06
N LEU A 143 -1.35 -23.79 18.04
CA LEU A 143 -1.97 -24.36 19.25
C LEU A 143 -1.11 -25.50 19.83
N THR A 144 -0.68 -26.45 19.00
CA THR A 144 0.19 -27.55 19.41
C THR A 144 1.52 -27.04 19.97
N ARG A 145 2.19 -26.10 19.28
CA ARG A 145 3.44 -25.48 19.73
C ARG A 145 3.25 -24.80 21.09
N LYS A 146 2.14 -24.09 21.29
CA LYS A 146 1.81 -23.47 22.58
C LYS A 146 1.72 -24.51 23.71
N HIS A 147 1.08 -25.66 23.49
CA HIS A 147 1.02 -26.74 24.48
C HIS A 147 2.42 -27.29 24.78
N LEU A 148 3.23 -27.57 23.76
CA LEU A 148 4.60 -28.09 23.91
C LEU A 148 5.52 -27.12 24.66
N LEU A 149 5.29 -25.80 24.53
CA LEU A 149 6.06 -24.76 25.21
C LEU A 149 5.69 -24.58 26.70
N THR A 150 4.62 -25.21 27.18
CA THR A 150 4.14 -25.03 28.56
C THR A 150 5.19 -25.48 29.58
N SER A 151 5.89 -26.58 29.31
CA SER A 151 6.93 -27.14 30.17
C SER A 151 8.34 -26.61 29.89
N VAL A 152 8.51 -25.80 28.84
CA VAL A 152 9.80 -25.25 28.42
C VAL A 152 9.95 -23.84 29.00
N GLN A 153 11.05 -23.61 29.73
CA GLN A 153 11.43 -22.27 30.12
C GLN A 153 12.03 -21.55 28.90
N ALA A 154 11.38 -20.48 28.46
CA ALA A 154 11.78 -19.67 27.31
C ALA A 154 11.75 -18.20 27.71
N SER A 155 12.77 -17.44 27.32
CA SER A 155 12.78 -15.99 27.51
C SER A 155 11.76 -15.30 26.60
N PRO A 156 11.29 -14.09 26.96
CA PRO A 156 10.50 -13.26 26.05
C PRO A 156 11.21 -13.02 24.71
N PRO A 157 10.48 -12.77 23.61
CA PRO A 157 11.08 -12.51 22.31
C PRO A 157 11.93 -11.24 22.35
N SER A 158 13.03 -11.20 21.61
CA SER A 158 13.83 -10.00 21.38
C SER A 158 13.30 -9.21 20.19
N VAL A 159 13.49 -7.88 20.17
CA VAL A 159 13.18 -7.00 19.04
C VAL A 159 14.43 -6.17 18.72
N ARG A 160 14.84 -6.18 17.46
CA ARG A 160 15.97 -5.40 16.94
C ARG A 160 15.57 -4.61 15.70
N ILE A 161 15.86 -3.31 15.68
CA ILE A 161 15.69 -2.46 14.50
C ILE A 161 16.94 -2.56 13.61
N LEU A 162 16.77 -2.78 12.30
CA LEU A 162 17.87 -3.05 11.38
C LEU A 162 18.74 -1.83 11.11
N ASP A 163 18.15 -0.63 11.09
CA ASP A 163 18.86 0.63 10.86
C ASP A 163 19.60 1.17 12.10
N GLY A 164 19.51 0.47 13.24
CA GLY A 164 20.19 0.89 14.48
C GLY A 164 19.73 2.27 14.99
N MET A 165 18.52 2.70 14.63
CA MET A 165 17.99 4.02 15.00
C MET A 165 18.11 4.22 16.52
N PRO A 166 18.74 5.30 16.98
CA PRO A 166 18.78 5.62 18.40
C PRO A 166 17.35 5.85 18.92
N SER A 167 17.20 5.75 20.25
CA SER A 167 15.90 5.91 20.92
C SER A 167 15.20 7.24 20.61
N THR A 168 15.96 8.29 20.27
CA THR A 168 15.46 9.54 19.70
C THR A 168 16.20 9.86 18.41
N THR A 169 15.48 9.97 17.29
CA THR A 169 16.03 10.31 15.97
C THR A 169 15.32 11.53 15.39
N TRP A 170 16.07 12.51 14.89
CA TRP A 170 15.52 13.67 14.16
C TRP A 170 15.42 13.33 12.67
N THR A 171 14.33 13.77 12.03
CA THR A 171 14.14 13.51 10.60
C THR A 171 13.32 14.61 9.94
N SER A 172 13.71 14.96 8.72
CA SER A 172 12.94 15.81 7.82
C SER A 172 11.96 15.03 6.94
N ASN A 173 11.95 13.71 7.05
CA ASN A 173 11.01 12.87 6.33
C ASN A 173 9.63 12.91 7.00
N ARG A 174 8.56 12.95 6.19
CA ARG A 174 7.17 12.83 6.67
C ARG A 174 6.75 11.40 6.94
N SER A 175 7.54 10.44 6.50
CA SER A 175 7.35 9.05 6.82
C SER A 175 8.68 8.36 6.95
N VAL A 176 8.76 7.40 7.86
CA VAL A 176 9.95 6.57 8.07
C VAL A 176 9.56 5.13 7.86
N ARG A 177 10.40 4.37 7.16
CA ARG A 177 10.26 2.93 7.10
C ARG A 177 10.93 2.34 8.33
N ILE A 178 10.15 1.62 9.13
CA ILE A 178 10.64 0.88 10.30
C ILE A 178 10.89 -0.55 9.85
N GLU A 179 12.14 -0.97 9.91
CA GLU A 179 12.54 -2.35 9.60
C GLU A 179 13.19 -3.00 10.81
N GLY A 180 12.81 -4.24 11.08
CA GLY A 180 13.29 -4.94 12.26
C GLY A 180 13.09 -6.44 12.22
N LEU A 181 13.63 -7.07 13.25
CA LEU A 181 13.59 -8.50 13.48
C LEU A 181 13.08 -8.76 14.89
N ALA A 182 12.04 -9.58 15.00
CA ALA A 182 11.62 -10.16 16.27
C ALA A 182 12.05 -11.62 16.31
N ALA A 183 12.67 -12.07 17.40
CA ALA A 183 13.14 -13.45 17.51
C ALA A 183 13.04 -14.01 18.94
N GLY A 184 12.66 -15.27 19.09
CA GLY A 184 12.58 -15.93 20.40
C GLY A 184 12.21 -17.41 20.33
N ASP A 185 12.64 -18.17 21.33
CA ASP A 185 12.40 -19.62 21.40
C ASP A 185 10.94 -20.01 21.62
N GLY A 186 10.14 -19.08 22.16
CA GLY A 186 8.70 -19.23 22.36
C GLY A 186 7.85 -19.04 21.09
N PHE A 187 8.49 -18.86 19.92
CA PHE A 187 7.87 -18.54 18.62
C PHE A 187 7.09 -17.22 18.65
N VAL A 188 7.60 -16.21 17.94
CA VAL A 188 6.93 -14.92 17.74
C VAL A 188 5.61 -15.17 17.01
N ASN A 189 4.52 -14.81 17.67
CA ASN A 189 3.14 -15.02 17.20
C ASN A 189 2.46 -13.69 16.85
N CYS A 190 2.95 -12.58 17.39
CA CYS A 190 2.36 -11.28 17.15
C CYS A 190 3.41 -10.18 17.22
N ILE A 191 3.27 -9.20 16.31
CA ILE A 191 4.03 -7.96 16.34
C ILE A 191 3.03 -6.81 16.17
N PHE A 192 3.10 -5.82 17.05
CA PHE A 192 2.38 -4.56 16.94
C PHE A 192 3.37 -3.43 16.63
N LEU A 193 3.00 -2.59 15.67
CA LEU A 193 3.67 -1.33 15.36
C LEU A 193 2.74 -0.19 15.76
N GLY A 194 2.84 0.26 17.02
CA GLY A 194 1.84 1.15 17.60
C GLY A 194 0.50 0.42 17.77
N PRO A 195 -0.62 0.96 17.25
CA PRO A 195 -1.93 0.30 17.34
C PRO A 195 -2.12 -0.80 16.29
N GLU A 196 -1.27 -0.87 15.26
CA GLU A 196 -1.45 -1.79 14.14
C GLU A 196 -0.81 -3.15 14.44
N ARG A 197 -1.59 -4.22 14.27
CA ARG A 197 -1.11 -5.60 14.37
C ARG A 197 -0.63 -6.09 13.01
N LEU A 198 0.59 -6.58 12.92
CA LEU A 198 1.07 -7.27 11.72
C LEU A 198 0.39 -8.63 11.60
N PHE A 199 -0.09 -8.93 10.40
CA PHE A 199 -0.71 -10.21 10.10
C PHE A 199 0.34 -11.33 10.07
N LEU A 200 0.22 -12.27 11.01
CA LEU A 200 1.07 -13.44 11.16
C LEU A 200 0.18 -14.67 11.37
N GLU A 201 0.18 -15.59 10.41
CA GLU A 201 -0.61 -16.83 10.49
C GLU A 201 0.12 -17.94 11.25
N GLU A 202 1.40 -18.14 10.93
CA GLU A 202 2.25 -19.15 11.57
C GLU A 202 3.24 -18.44 12.48
N ALA A 203 3.28 -18.83 13.76
CA ALA A 203 4.28 -18.35 14.68
C ALA A 203 5.65 -18.94 14.32
N SER A 204 6.66 -18.08 14.26
CA SER A 204 8.03 -18.44 13.85
C SER A 204 9.03 -18.02 14.93
N ARG A 205 10.16 -18.71 15.02
CA ARG A 205 11.26 -18.30 15.92
C ARG A 205 11.85 -16.95 15.54
N GLU A 206 11.72 -16.57 14.28
CA GLU A 206 12.25 -15.32 13.73
C GLU A 206 11.25 -14.75 12.73
N VAL A 207 10.90 -13.47 12.90
CA VAL A 207 9.95 -12.74 12.05
C VAL A 207 10.56 -11.38 11.73
N SER A 208 10.87 -11.17 10.46
CA SER A 208 11.23 -9.85 9.94
C SER A 208 9.97 -9.03 9.71
N PHE A 209 10.04 -7.73 10.01
CA PHE A 209 8.96 -6.80 9.76
C PHE A 209 9.47 -5.53 9.09
N SER A 210 8.65 -4.95 8.21
CA SER A 210 8.91 -3.67 7.55
C SER A 210 7.59 -2.92 7.39
N LYS A 211 7.55 -1.66 7.81
CA LYS A 211 6.35 -0.81 7.68
C LYS A 211 6.71 0.64 7.49
N GLN A 212 6.03 1.30 6.57
CA GLN A 212 6.08 2.75 6.43
C GLN A 212 5.13 3.40 7.46
N TRP A 213 5.70 4.25 8.32
CA TRP A 213 4.96 5.00 9.33
C TRP A 213 4.94 6.48 8.95
N LYS A 214 3.74 7.05 8.78
CA LYS A 214 3.55 8.49 8.57
C LYS A 214 3.70 9.23 9.90
N LEU A 215 4.47 10.31 9.87
CA LEU A 215 4.78 11.15 11.02
C LEU A 215 3.93 12.42 11.02
N GLN A 216 3.69 12.95 12.21
CA GLN A 216 3.16 14.28 12.47
C GLN A 216 4.31 15.22 12.82
N ARG A 217 4.16 16.53 12.63
CA ARG A 217 5.19 17.49 13.04
C ARG A 217 5.44 17.38 14.55
N GLY A 218 6.72 17.41 14.94
CA GLY A 218 7.14 17.30 16.34
C GLY A 218 7.38 15.86 16.79
N ALA A 219 7.07 15.57 18.06
CA ALA A 219 7.36 14.29 18.67
C ALA A 219 6.35 13.21 18.21
N ASN A 220 6.88 12.13 17.64
CA ASN A 220 6.14 10.92 17.29
C ASN A 220 6.63 9.79 18.17
N GLU A 221 5.72 9.19 18.92
CA GLU A 221 6.03 8.09 19.85
C GLU A 221 5.31 6.83 19.41
N MET A 222 6.06 5.74 19.27
CA MET A 222 5.53 4.41 18.97
C MET A 222 6.18 3.41 19.89
N VAL A 223 5.42 2.38 20.25
CA VAL A 223 5.95 1.20 20.91
C VAL A 223 5.79 0.03 19.96
N ILE A 224 6.90 -0.64 19.67
CA ILE A 224 6.89 -1.91 18.95
C ILE A 224 6.75 -3.00 20.00
N VAL A 225 5.73 -3.84 19.86
CA VAL A 225 5.46 -4.94 20.81
C VAL A 225 5.58 -6.26 20.06
N ALA A 226 6.47 -7.14 20.50
CA ALA A 226 6.51 -8.52 20.02
C ALA A 226 6.05 -9.45 21.13
N ALA A 227 5.16 -10.40 20.79
CA ALA A 227 4.64 -11.39 21.71
C ALA A 227 4.85 -12.81 21.14
N ASP A 228 5.20 -13.76 22.02
CA ASP A 228 5.35 -15.17 21.67
C ASP A 228 4.06 -15.99 21.90
N LEU A 229 4.08 -17.30 21.62
CA LEU A 229 2.92 -18.18 21.87
C LEU A 229 2.56 -18.35 23.36
N LYS A 230 3.50 -18.03 24.26
CA LYS A 230 3.28 -18.01 25.72
C LYS A 230 2.75 -16.65 26.20
N ASN A 231 2.47 -15.71 25.29
CA ASN A 231 2.08 -14.33 25.56
C ASN A 231 3.13 -13.53 26.34
N GLN A 232 4.40 -13.93 26.28
CA GLN A 232 5.49 -13.12 26.80
C GLN A 232 5.77 -11.99 25.82
N GLU A 233 5.85 -10.77 26.33
CA GLU A 233 5.99 -9.56 25.51
C GLU A 233 7.33 -8.87 25.72
N THR A 234 7.83 -8.28 24.65
CA THR A 234 8.90 -7.28 24.69
C THR A 234 8.42 -6.00 24.03
N LYS A 235 8.69 -4.87 24.68
CA LYS A 235 8.32 -3.53 24.22
C LYS A 235 9.58 -2.76 23.87
N HIS A 236 9.63 -2.24 22.65
CA HIS A 236 10.71 -1.40 22.15
C HIS A 236 10.17 -0.01 21.81
N PRO A 237 10.34 0.99 22.68
CA PRO A 237 9.89 2.36 22.41
C PRO A 237 10.76 2.99 21.32
N LEU A 238 10.13 3.76 20.45
CA LEU A 238 10.76 4.54 19.40
C LEU A 238 10.21 5.98 19.47
N ARG A 239 11.11 6.96 19.54
CA ARG A 239 10.76 8.37 19.49
C ARG A 239 11.40 9.02 18.25
N LEU A 240 10.56 9.53 17.35
CA LEU A 240 11.01 10.26 16.17
C LEU A 240 10.61 11.71 16.30
N MET A 241 11.57 12.62 16.18
CA MET A 241 11.32 14.05 16.13
C MET A 241 11.27 14.48 14.67
N ALA A 242 10.06 14.74 14.17
CA ALA A 242 9.86 15.17 12.80
C ALA A 242 9.89 16.69 12.74
N ASP A 243 10.93 17.23 12.11
CA ASP A 243 11.04 18.66 11.83
C ASP A 243 11.09 18.87 10.33
N TRP A 244 10.13 19.64 9.80
CA TRP A 244 9.98 19.90 8.36
C TRP A 244 10.25 21.36 8.03
N GLN A 245 10.63 22.17 9.01
CA GLN A 245 10.88 23.58 8.81
C GLN A 245 12.38 23.80 8.68
N PRO A 246 12.84 24.39 7.56
CA PRO A 246 14.23 24.76 7.44
C PRO A 246 14.56 25.96 8.37
N PRO A 247 15.83 26.14 8.73
CA PRO A 247 16.28 27.33 9.43
C PRO A 247 15.95 28.62 8.69
N ALA A 248 15.91 29.74 9.41
CA ALA A 248 15.67 31.06 8.83
C ALA A 248 16.79 32.04 9.17
N VAL A 249 16.96 33.08 8.35
CA VAL A 249 18.01 34.11 8.50
C VAL A 249 17.40 35.49 8.63
N LEU A 250 17.76 36.19 9.69
CA LEU A 250 17.32 37.56 9.97
C LEU A 250 18.52 38.49 9.86
N ILE A 251 18.35 39.61 9.17
CA ILE A 251 19.36 40.68 9.12
C ILE A 251 18.89 41.81 10.02
N LYS A 252 19.67 42.06 11.08
CA LYS A 252 19.42 43.14 12.04
C LYS A 252 19.95 44.46 11.54
N ASN A 253 21.16 44.45 10.98
CA ASN A 253 21.81 45.65 10.47
C ASN A 253 22.81 45.30 9.36
N THR A 254 23.03 46.26 8.47
CA THR A 254 24.08 46.21 7.46
C THR A 254 24.87 47.51 7.53
N ARG A 255 26.10 47.45 8.00
CA ARG A 255 26.94 48.64 8.25
C ARG A 255 28.19 48.64 7.36
N TYR A 256 28.61 49.82 6.92
CA TYR A 256 29.88 49.98 6.19
C TYR A 256 30.94 50.52 7.15
N ASN A 257 32.08 49.83 7.26
CA ASN A 257 33.16 50.22 8.19
C ASN A 257 34.25 51.09 7.55
N GLY A 258 34.09 51.49 6.28
CA GLY A 258 35.09 52.24 5.50
C GLY A 258 35.78 51.41 4.42
N THR A 259 35.89 50.09 4.59
CA THR A 259 36.51 49.17 3.63
C THR A 259 35.58 48.05 3.16
N GLN A 260 34.75 47.52 4.07
CA GLN A 260 33.88 46.38 3.84
C GLN A 260 32.49 46.65 4.42
N TRP A 261 31.50 45.95 3.87
CA TRP A 261 30.19 45.84 4.49
C TRP A 261 30.22 44.76 5.58
N ILE A 262 29.47 44.97 6.66
CA ILE A 262 29.29 43.99 7.72
C ILE A 262 27.80 43.72 7.85
N PHE A 263 27.41 42.45 7.68
CA PHE A 263 26.06 41.97 7.92
C PHE A 263 25.97 41.43 9.34
N ASP A 264 25.15 42.05 10.18
CA ASP A 264 24.81 41.53 11.51
C ASP A 264 23.43 40.89 11.45
N GLY A 265 23.37 39.62 11.87
CA GLY A 265 22.14 38.87 11.77
C GLY A 265 22.05 37.74 12.78
N ILE A 266 20.95 37.00 12.69
CA ILE A 266 20.68 35.81 13.49
C ILE A 266 20.17 34.72 12.55
N CYS A 267 20.69 33.51 12.72
CA CYS A 267 20.09 32.30 12.18
C CYS A 267 19.15 31.70 13.24
N LEU A 268 17.92 31.35 12.87
CA LEU A 268 16.91 30.75 13.75
C LEU A 268 16.52 29.35 13.28
N ASP A 269 16.12 28.52 14.22
CA ASP A 269 15.55 27.20 13.97
C ASP A 269 14.58 26.80 15.08
N ASP A 270 13.50 26.11 14.74
CA ASP A 270 12.47 25.62 15.69
C ASP A 270 12.91 24.29 16.35
N GLY A 271 14.18 24.22 16.74
CA GLY A 271 14.82 22.98 17.17
C GLY A 271 16.29 23.17 17.49
N VAL A 272 17.16 22.49 16.74
CA VAL A 272 18.61 22.48 16.95
C VAL A 272 19.30 22.85 15.65
N LEU A 273 19.96 24.01 15.64
CA LEU A 273 20.92 24.36 14.60
C LEU A 273 22.15 23.45 14.68
N GLU A 274 22.40 22.70 13.62
CA GLU A 274 23.54 21.82 13.52
C GLU A 274 24.77 22.55 12.96
N SER A 275 24.60 23.33 11.90
CA SER A 275 25.70 24.07 11.28
C SER A 275 25.26 25.35 10.56
N LEU A 276 26.19 26.31 10.49
CA LEU A 276 26.08 27.52 9.68
C LEU A 276 27.36 27.69 8.86
N GLU A 277 27.23 27.74 7.54
CA GLU A 277 28.33 27.92 6.60
C GLU A 277 28.23 29.27 5.88
N VAL A 278 29.37 29.93 5.74
CA VAL A 278 29.53 31.17 4.96
C VAL A 278 30.54 30.91 3.85
N ASN A 279 30.12 31.04 2.60
CA ASN A 279 30.97 30.80 1.42
C ASN A 279 31.71 29.45 1.48
N GLY A 280 31.04 28.41 2.00
CA GLY A 280 31.59 27.06 2.15
C GLY A 280 32.50 26.85 3.38
N LYS A 281 32.62 27.84 4.27
CA LYS A 281 33.37 27.72 5.53
C LYS A 281 32.42 27.68 6.72
N LEU A 282 32.55 26.65 7.55
CA LEU A 282 31.80 26.51 8.80
C LEU A 282 32.13 27.66 9.78
N ILE A 283 31.11 28.32 10.30
CA ILE A 283 31.22 29.19 11.47
C ILE A 283 31.15 28.29 12.72
N PRO A 284 32.10 28.39 13.66
CA PRO A 284 32.01 27.69 14.93
C PRO A 284 30.72 28.07 15.66
N THR A 285 29.82 27.09 15.84
CA THR A 285 28.57 27.25 16.58
C THR A 285 28.87 27.36 18.07
N ALA A 286 28.79 28.58 18.61
CA ALA A 286 28.84 28.78 20.06
C ALA A 286 27.48 28.41 20.66
N THR A 287 27.48 27.39 21.52
CA THR A 287 26.40 26.98 22.45
C THR A 287 25.14 26.37 21.85
N LYS A 288 24.84 25.14 22.31
CA LYS A 288 23.51 24.53 22.28
C LYS A 288 22.58 25.34 23.18
N SER A 289 21.84 26.31 22.61
CA SER A 289 20.68 26.88 23.29
C SER A 289 19.69 25.74 23.61
N HIS A 290 19.19 25.66 24.84
CA HIS A 290 18.09 24.75 25.23
C HIS A 290 16.80 25.57 25.41
N GLY A 291 16.48 26.40 24.41
CA GLY A 291 15.20 27.11 24.28
C GLY A 291 14.33 26.51 23.17
N PRO A 292 13.05 26.93 23.04
CA PRO A 292 12.15 26.45 21.98
C PRO A 292 12.58 26.89 20.56
N ILE A 293 13.40 27.93 20.45
CA ILE A 293 14.01 28.40 19.20
C ILE A 293 15.52 28.48 19.42
N ALA A 294 16.30 27.79 18.58
CA ALA A 294 17.75 27.94 18.55
C ALA A 294 18.09 29.21 17.76
N ALA A 295 18.83 30.13 18.38
CA ALA A 295 19.26 31.38 17.77
C ALA A 295 20.80 31.48 17.76
N LEU A 296 21.37 31.66 16.57
CA LEU A 296 22.81 31.83 16.38
C LEU A 296 23.10 33.21 15.77
N PRO A 297 23.61 34.17 16.55
CA PRO A 297 24.02 35.46 16.00
C PRO A 297 25.28 35.30 15.13
N PHE A 298 25.36 36.08 14.07
CA PHE A 298 26.53 36.17 13.20
C PHE A 298 26.86 37.62 12.85
N SER A 299 28.13 37.87 12.55
CA SER A 299 28.61 39.12 11.98
C SER A 299 29.60 38.80 10.86
N ILE A 300 29.22 39.08 9.61
CA ILE A 300 29.96 38.61 8.43
C ILE A 300 30.47 39.81 7.63
N PRO A 301 31.80 39.99 7.49
CA PRO A 301 32.36 40.99 6.60
C PRO A 301 32.23 40.56 5.13
N CYS A 302 32.02 41.55 4.26
CA CYS A 302 31.76 41.38 2.84
C CYS A 302 32.47 42.49 2.05
N GLU A 303 33.25 42.13 1.03
CA GLU A 303 33.82 43.12 0.13
C GLU A 303 32.73 43.81 -0.70
N PRO A 304 32.92 45.09 -1.08
CA PRO A 304 32.06 45.75 -2.04
C PRO A 304 31.95 44.92 -3.33
N ASN A 305 30.71 44.61 -3.75
CA ASN A 305 30.37 43.76 -4.91
C ASN A 305 30.58 42.23 -4.74
N GLN A 306 30.98 41.74 -3.56
CA GLN A 306 31.02 40.31 -3.29
C GLN A 306 29.64 39.82 -2.83
N GLN A 307 29.15 38.71 -3.37
CA GLN A 307 27.98 38.02 -2.82
C GLN A 307 28.41 37.04 -1.72
N ILE A 308 27.62 36.96 -0.65
CA ILE A 308 27.81 35.96 0.41
C ILE A 308 26.75 34.88 0.26
N ILE A 309 27.18 33.63 0.21
CA ILE A 309 26.31 32.46 0.29
C ILE A 309 26.26 31.99 1.74
N LEU A 310 25.06 31.98 2.31
CA LEU A 310 24.76 31.40 3.62
C LEU A 310 24.05 30.07 3.45
N ILE A 311 24.50 29.06 4.19
CA ILE A 311 23.84 27.75 4.27
C ILE A 311 23.70 27.39 5.75
N ALA A 312 22.46 27.27 6.21
CA ALA A 312 22.14 26.82 7.56
C ALA A 312 21.50 25.43 7.51
N LYS A 313 21.88 24.55 8.44
CA LYS A 313 21.30 23.21 8.59
C LYS A 313 20.88 22.93 10.03
N ASP A 314 19.75 22.27 10.19
CA ASP A 314 19.24 21.79 11.48
C ASP A 314 19.63 20.32 11.74
N ALA A 315 19.22 19.79 12.91
CA ALA A 315 19.43 18.39 13.29
C ALA A 315 18.60 17.37 12.49
N ALA A 316 17.54 17.81 11.80
CA ALA A 316 16.74 17.01 10.88
C ALA A 316 17.31 17.02 9.44
N GLN A 317 18.45 17.71 9.24
CA GLN A 317 19.10 17.96 7.96
C GLN A 317 18.27 18.81 6.99
N ASN A 318 17.28 19.57 7.47
CA ASN A 318 16.69 20.63 6.65
C ASN A 318 17.75 21.70 6.40
N CYS A 319 17.75 22.24 5.18
CA CYS A 319 18.75 23.17 4.72
C CYS A 319 18.08 24.45 4.20
N PHE A 320 18.57 25.60 4.66
CA PHE A 320 18.22 26.89 4.08
C PHE A 320 19.45 27.54 3.47
N ARG A 321 19.36 27.87 2.18
CA ARG A 321 20.44 28.54 1.43
C ARG A 321 19.96 29.90 0.98
N THR A 322 20.68 30.96 1.35
CA THR A 322 20.37 32.32 0.90
C THR A 322 21.61 33.07 0.44
N ILE A 323 21.39 34.11 -0.37
CA ILE A 323 22.46 34.98 -0.88
C ILE A 323 22.26 36.39 -0.31
N LEU A 324 23.28 36.89 0.38
CA LEU A 324 23.34 38.29 0.81
C LEU A 324 24.15 39.08 -0.21
N THR A 325 23.63 40.24 -0.60
CA THR A 325 24.28 41.15 -1.55
C THR A 325 24.49 42.51 -0.87
N PRO A 326 25.74 43.03 -0.81
CA PRO A 326 26.00 44.33 -0.21
C PRO A 326 25.31 45.46 -0.99
N PRO A 327 24.88 46.54 -0.31
CA PRO A 327 24.41 47.74 -1.00
C PRO A 327 25.50 48.32 -1.92
N SER A 328 25.14 48.80 -3.11
CA SER A 328 26.08 49.40 -4.06
C SER A 328 26.73 50.67 -3.49
N THR A 329 28.06 50.77 -3.53
CA THR A 329 28.83 51.93 -3.05
C THR A 329 28.92 53.08 -4.06
N THR A 330 28.55 52.86 -5.32
CA THR A 330 28.56 53.86 -6.40
C THR A 330 27.13 54.25 -6.77
N THR A 331 26.55 55.21 -6.06
CA THR A 331 25.56 56.25 -6.47
C THR A 331 24.95 56.82 -5.19
N SER A 332 24.76 58.14 -5.13
CA SER A 332 24.07 58.82 -4.03
C SER A 332 22.79 58.09 -3.61
N TRP A 333 22.70 57.70 -2.33
CA TRP A 333 21.49 57.33 -1.59
C TRP A 333 20.38 56.56 -2.32
N MET A 334 20.69 55.54 -3.13
CA MET A 334 19.69 54.56 -3.54
C MET A 334 20.22 53.13 -3.34
N PRO A 335 19.75 52.39 -2.30
CA PRO A 335 20.08 50.98 -2.16
C PRO A 335 19.40 50.16 -3.27
N SER A 336 19.99 49.00 -3.57
CA SER A 336 19.69 48.05 -4.65
C SER A 336 18.22 47.60 -4.81
N PHE A 337 17.33 48.04 -3.92
CA PHE A 337 15.88 47.90 -4.02
C PHE A 337 15.26 48.70 -5.18
N LEU A 338 15.83 49.85 -5.56
CA LEU A 338 15.27 50.72 -6.60
C LEU A 338 15.47 50.22 -8.04
N LEU A 339 16.40 49.31 -8.29
CA LEU A 339 16.53 48.69 -9.62
C LEU A 339 15.37 47.71 -9.92
N ALA A 340 14.65 47.24 -8.90
CA ALA A 340 13.44 46.44 -9.07
C ALA A 340 12.17 47.29 -9.31
N MET A 341 12.26 48.61 -9.16
CA MET A 341 11.14 49.55 -9.35
C MET A 341 11.08 50.14 -10.78
N THR A 342 12.00 49.75 -11.67
CA THR A 342 12.09 50.27 -13.05
C THR A 342 12.26 49.15 -14.08
N ALA A 343 11.29 48.23 -14.11
CA ALA A 343 10.99 47.48 -15.33
C ALA A 343 9.65 47.99 -15.89
N PRO A 344 9.55 48.36 -17.18
CA PRO A 344 8.40 49.10 -17.71
C PRO A 344 7.21 48.18 -17.98
N GLY A 345 6.02 48.67 -17.65
CA GLY A 345 4.73 48.08 -17.99
C GLY A 345 3.65 49.15 -18.01
N GLU A 346 3.52 49.79 -19.16
CA GLU A 346 2.37 50.54 -19.70
C GLU A 346 2.08 51.99 -19.22
N THR A 347 2.13 52.86 -20.23
CA THR A 347 1.74 54.28 -20.36
C THR A 347 0.26 54.50 -19.96
N THR A 348 -0.19 55.64 -19.43
CA THR A 348 -0.26 57.00 -20.02
C THR A 348 -0.66 57.98 -18.90
N ASP A 349 -0.11 59.19 -18.83
CA ASP A 349 -0.76 60.42 -19.33
C ASP A 349 -0.02 61.70 -18.88
N ALA A 350 -0.26 62.76 -19.63
CA ALA A 350 0.55 63.96 -19.74
C ALA A 350 0.51 64.94 -18.54
N GLY A 351 1.65 65.63 -18.37
CA GLY A 351 1.74 67.10 -18.25
C GLY A 351 1.11 67.77 -17.03
N ASN A 352 1.96 68.19 -16.08
CA ASN A 352 2.15 69.61 -15.75
C ASN A 352 3.26 69.76 -14.73
N GLY A 353 4.21 70.66 -15.01
CA GLY A 353 5.27 71.03 -14.08
C GLY A 353 4.73 71.88 -12.94
N LEU A 354 5.32 71.75 -11.76
CA LEU A 354 5.21 72.72 -10.68
C LEU A 354 6.55 72.85 -9.94
N GLN A 355 6.85 74.12 -9.65
CA GLN A 355 8.07 74.66 -9.06
C GLN A 355 8.39 74.10 -7.68
N LEU A 356 9.69 74.09 -7.38
CA LEU A 356 10.24 73.93 -6.04
C LEU A 356 9.95 75.20 -5.24
N ASP A 357 9.05 75.12 -4.26
CA ASP A 357 8.97 76.11 -3.18
C ASP A 357 9.73 75.57 -1.96
N GLU A 358 10.82 76.26 -1.64
CA GLU A 358 11.52 76.15 -0.37
C GLU A 358 10.71 76.90 0.71
N HIS A 359 10.43 76.21 1.82
CA HIS A 359 9.96 76.68 3.15
C HIS A 359 8.53 76.26 3.55
N ALA A 360 8.41 75.14 4.27
CA ALA A 360 7.44 74.92 5.37
C ALA A 360 7.80 73.63 6.16
N PRO A 361 7.35 73.49 7.43
CA PRO A 361 8.18 73.03 8.55
C PRO A 361 8.09 71.53 8.87
N HIS A 362 9.06 71.06 9.66
CA HIS A 362 9.09 69.75 10.33
C HIS A 362 7.77 69.42 11.05
N HIS A 363 7.02 68.47 10.51
CA HIS A 363 6.01 67.70 11.23
C HIS A 363 6.28 66.20 11.04
N ALA A 364 5.96 65.43 12.09
CA ALA A 364 6.21 64.00 12.19
C ALA A 364 5.49 63.21 11.08
N ASP A 365 6.24 62.73 10.09
CA ASP A 365 5.74 61.75 9.13
C ASP A 365 6.13 60.34 9.58
N GLY A 366 5.11 59.54 9.91
CA GLY A 366 5.24 58.10 10.03
C GLY A 366 5.57 57.50 8.66
N ASP A 367 6.29 56.39 8.65
CA ASP A 367 6.62 55.67 7.41
C ASP A 367 5.33 55.29 6.67
N ALA A 368 5.12 55.84 5.48
CA ALA A 368 3.97 55.56 4.61
C ALA A 368 4.26 54.46 3.58
N LEU A 369 5.50 53.97 3.51
CA LEU A 369 5.88 52.92 2.57
C LEU A 369 5.50 51.55 3.13
N LYS A 370 4.94 50.69 2.27
CA LYS A 370 4.64 49.32 2.64
C LYS A 370 5.93 48.49 2.69
N PRO A 371 6.03 47.49 3.59
CA PRO A 371 7.17 46.59 3.62
C PRO A 371 7.32 45.85 2.29
N SER A 372 8.56 45.52 1.94
CA SER A 372 8.84 44.63 0.81
C SER A 372 8.53 43.19 1.20
N LEU A 373 7.88 42.46 0.29
CA LEU A 373 7.62 41.02 0.40
C LEU A 373 7.76 40.42 -0.99
N ARG A 374 8.61 39.40 -1.11
CA ARG A 374 8.92 38.72 -2.36
C ARG A 374 8.87 37.21 -2.16
N LEU A 375 8.09 36.55 -3.02
CA LEU A 375 8.07 35.11 -3.19
C LEU A 375 9.13 34.71 -4.24
N ILE A 376 10.03 33.79 -3.89
CA ILE A 376 11.00 33.21 -4.81
C ILE A 376 10.36 31.97 -5.44
N GLY A 377 9.66 32.18 -6.56
CA GLY A 377 8.91 31.14 -7.25
C GLY A 377 7.63 31.68 -7.88
N PRO A 378 6.84 30.81 -8.52
CA PRO A 378 5.57 31.20 -9.11
C PRO A 378 4.51 31.47 -8.02
N LYS A 379 3.59 32.40 -8.30
CA LYS A 379 2.40 32.64 -7.45
C LYS A 379 1.28 31.62 -7.67
N MET A 380 1.36 30.87 -8.77
CA MET A 380 0.45 29.78 -9.10
C MET A 380 1.26 28.58 -9.58
N ALA A 381 1.06 27.42 -8.95
CA ALA A 381 1.79 26.20 -9.28
C ALA A 381 0.86 24.98 -9.36
N HIS A 382 1.19 24.06 -10.26
CA HIS A 382 0.63 22.70 -10.28
C HIS A 382 1.70 21.73 -9.81
N VAL A 383 1.37 20.89 -8.83
CA VAL A 383 2.32 19.92 -8.27
C VAL A 383 1.63 18.58 -8.04
N PHE A 384 2.42 17.52 -7.94
CA PHE A 384 1.96 16.18 -7.56
C PHE A 384 2.31 15.84 -6.12
N ASP A 385 3.31 16.52 -5.57
CA ASP A 385 3.80 16.36 -4.21
C ASP A 385 2.75 16.74 -3.16
N GLU A 386 2.89 16.15 -1.98
CA GLU A 386 2.11 16.47 -0.78
C GLU A 386 2.47 17.84 -0.18
N GLU A 387 3.49 18.52 -0.72
CA GLU A 387 4.02 19.77 -0.20
C GLU A 387 4.40 20.78 -1.28
N TYR A 388 4.45 22.06 -0.89
CA TYR A 388 5.05 23.13 -1.67
C TYR A 388 6.17 23.80 -0.87
N TYR A 389 7.35 23.93 -1.46
CA TYR A 389 8.46 24.69 -0.87
C TYR A 389 8.26 26.18 -1.10
N LEU A 390 7.83 26.88 -0.06
CA LEU A 390 7.73 28.33 -0.01
C LEU A 390 9.10 28.93 0.34
N ASP A 391 9.59 29.87 -0.46
CA ASP A 391 10.80 30.65 -0.18
C ASP A 391 10.47 32.15 -0.28
N CYS A 392 10.69 32.86 0.82
CA CYS A 392 10.25 34.23 1.00
C CYS A 392 11.36 35.15 1.52
N LEU A 393 11.37 36.37 0.97
CA LEU A 393 12.15 37.50 1.46
C LEU A 393 11.19 38.63 1.81
N ALA A 394 11.24 39.08 3.05
CA ALA A 394 10.60 40.33 3.47
C ALA A 394 11.64 41.29 4.01
N GLY A 395 11.40 42.59 3.84
CA GLY A 395 12.27 43.60 4.41
C GLY A 395 11.64 44.97 4.44
N ASP A 396 12.04 45.76 5.43
CA ASP A 396 11.56 47.12 5.64
C ASP A 396 12.64 47.97 6.32
N ARG A 397 12.70 49.27 6.01
CA ARG A 397 13.72 50.17 6.58
C ARG A 397 13.38 50.61 8.01
N GLY A 398 12.10 50.79 8.32
CA GLY A 398 11.59 51.05 9.66
C GLY A 398 11.51 49.79 10.53
N GLY A 399 11.69 48.62 9.91
CA GLY A 399 11.77 47.32 10.57
C GLY A 399 10.43 46.59 10.57
N LEU A 400 10.49 45.27 10.45
CA LEU A 400 9.32 44.39 10.36
C LEU A 400 8.68 44.14 11.73
N ALA A 401 7.37 44.34 11.84
CA ALA A 401 6.58 44.04 13.04
C ALA A 401 5.98 42.64 13.04
N GLY A 402 5.81 42.01 11.87
CA GLY A 402 5.27 40.67 11.76
C GLY A 402 5.34 40.10 10.34
N ILE A 403 5.38 38.77 10.26
CA ILE A 403 5.18 38.01 9.03
C ILE A 403 4.15 36.93 9.30
N SER A 404 3.07 36.91 8.54
CA SER A 404 2.05 35.87 8.68
C SER A 404 1.89 35.01 7.44
N ILE A 405 1.62 33.72 7.67
CA ILE A 405 1.13 32.79 6.66
C ILE A 405 -0.25 32.33 7.12
N ASN A 406 -1.28 32.55 6.32
CA ASN A 406 -2.67 32.25 6.68
C ASN A 406 -3.10 32.87 8.03
N GLY A 407 -2.52 34.02 8.38
CA GLY A 407 -2.78 34.71 9.64
C GLY A 407 -1.96 34.20 10.84
N GLU A 408 -1.22 33.10 10.72
CA GLU A 408 -0.31 32.62 11.75
C GLU A 408 1.00 33.42 11.74
N GLU A 409 1.36 34.03 12.87
CA GLU A 409 2.61 34.81 13.02
C GLU A 409 3.84 33.91 12.98
N ASN A 410 4.79 34.25 12.11
CA ASN A 410 6.00 33.50 11.82
C ASN A 410 7.28 34.31 12.12
N LEU A 411 7.16 35.57 12.56
CA LEU A 411 8.26 36.36 13.12
C LEU A 411 8.22 36.30 14.66
N PRO A 412 9.24 35.72 15.33
CA PRO A 412 9.28 35.69 16.79
C PRO A 412 9.21 37.09 17.41
N ALA A 413 8.47 37.23 18.51
CA ALA A 413 8.18 38.53 19.14
C ALA A 413 9.46 39.29 19.56
N GLU A 414 10.51 38.57 19.96
CA GLU A 414 11.82 39.11 20.33
C GLU A 414 12.65 39.66 19.16
N HIS A 415 12.19 39.45 17.92
CA HIS A 415 12.87 39.88 16.69
C HIS A 415 12.03 40.86 15.86
N LYS A 416 11.01 41.48 16.46
CA LYS A 416 10.33 42.63 15.83
C LYS A 416 11.31 43.80 15.67
N GLY A 417 11.15 44.56 14.59
CA GLY A 417 12.03 45.68 14.21
C GLY A 417 13.26 45.28 13.38
N ILE A 418 13.40 44.00 12.99
CA ILE A 418 14.46 43.55 12.07
C ILE A 418 14.27 44.12 10.66
N LEU A 419 15.39 44.34 9.95
CA LEU A 419 15.38 44.96 8.63
C LEU A 419 15.00 43.98 7.52
N GLU A 420 15.50 42.74 7.58
CA GLU A 420 15.16 41.70 6.61
C GLU A 420 14.91 40.35 7.31
N TYR A 421 13.91 39.62 6.82
CA TYR A 421 13.65 38.23 7.19
C TYR A 421 13.62 37.36 5.94
N ARG A 422 14.51 36.37 5.92
CA ARG A 422 14.67 35.38 4.85
C ARG A 422 14.31 34.03 5.42
N PHE A 423 13.24 33.44 4.92
CA PHE A 423 12.71 32.20 5.48
C PHE A 423 12.09 31.34 4.40
N ALA A 424 12.10 30.04 4.64
CA ALA A 424 11.40 29.07 3.82
C ALA A 424 10.46 28.23 4.69
N ARG A 425 9.39 27.72 4.08
CA ARG A 425 8.42 26.84 4.72
C ARG A 425 8.01 25.74 3.75
N ARG A 426 7.81 24.53 4.26
CA ARG A 426 7.12 23.48 3.52
C ARG A 426 5.64 23.54 3.85
N LEU A 427 4.83 23.92 2.88
CA LEU A 427 3.38 24.04 3.03
C LEU A 427 2.75 22.69 2.68
N GLY A 428 1.98 22.11 3.59
CA GLY A 428 1.22 20.89 3.29
C GLY A 428 0.10 21.16 2.29
N LEU A 429 -0.16 20.21 1.41
CA LEU A 429 -1.14 20.33 0.33
C LEU A 429 -2.20 19.22 0.40
N ASP A 430 -3.46 19.65 0.47
CA ASP A 430 -4.59 18.79 0.18
C ASP A 430 -4.73 18.58 -1.33
N MET A 431 -5.40 17.51 -1.74
CA MET A 431 -5.74 17.29 -3.13
C MET A 431 -6.61 18.44 -3.67
N GLY A 432 -6.29 18.96 -4.85
CA GLY A 432 -6.99 20.10 -5.44
C GLY A 432 -6.34 21.45 -5.12
N THR A 433 -7.15 22.51 -5.04
CA THR A 433 -6.68 23.89 -4.90
C THR A 433 -6.39 24.25 -3.44
N ASN A 434 -5.15 24.62 -3.16
CA ASN A 434 -4.69 25.14 -1.88
C ASN A 434 -4.37 26.63 -2.02
N LEU A 435 -4.86 27.45 -1.09
CA LEU A 435 -4.66 28.89 -1.07
C LEU A 435 -3.87 29.30 0.16
N PHE A 436 -2.78 30.04 -0.05
CA PHE A 436 -1.94 30.57 1.01
C PHE A 436 -1.83 32.09 0.90
N SER A 437 -2.10 32.79 2.00
CA SER A 437 -1.94 34.25 2.10
C SER A 437 -0.72 34.57 2.95
N ILE A 438 0.33 35.10 2.32
CA ILE A 438 1.55 35.55 3.00
C ILE A 438 1.48 37.06 3.16
N ALA A 439 1.64 37.57 4.38
CA ALA A 439 1.65 39.01 4.64
C ALA A 439 2.85 39.43 5.49
N ALA A 440 3.44 40.58 5.16
CA ALA A 440 4.47 41.25 5.95
C ALA A 440 3.92 42.59 6.44
N ARG A 441 4.17 42.90 7.71
CA ARG A 441 3.77 44.15 8.36
C ARG A 441 5.00 44.87 8.91
N ASP A 442 5.10 46.17 8.69
CA ASP A 442 6.15 47.01 9.27
C ASP A 442 5.77 47.53 10.67
N SER A 443 6.71 48.23 11.30
CA SER A 443 6.54 48.83 12.64
C SER A 443 5.58 50.02 12.66
N ALA A 444 5.28 50.63 11.51
CA ALA A 444 4.29 51.70 11.36
C ALA A 444 2.85 51.16 11.15
N GLY A 445 2.71 49.86 10.91
CA GLY A 445 1.43 49.17 10.69
C GLY A 445 1.07 48.98 9.22
N ASN A 446 1.90 49.36 8.26
CA ASN A 446 1.62 49.11 6.85
C ASN A 446 1.82 47.62 6.53
N GLU A 447 0.98 47.08 5.65
CA GLU A 447 0.96 45.66 5.30
C GLU A 447 1.09 45.45 3.79
N LYS A 448 1.91 44.46 3.39
CA LYS A 448 1.97 43.91 2.04
C LYS A 448 1.57 42.44 2.06
N ARG A 449 0.69 42.04 1.14
CA ARG A 449 0.19 40.66 1.00
C ARG A 449 0.50 40.07 -0.37
N ILE A 450 0.78 38.77 -0.40
CA ILE A 450 0.90 37.92 -1.59
C ILE A 450 0.03 36.68 -1.39
N ASP A 451 -0.86 36.43 -2.33
CA ASP A 451 -1.61 35.18 -2.39
C ASP A 451 -0.89 34.19 -3.31
N LEU A 452 -0.69 32.98 -2.80
CA LEU A 452 -0.09 31.84 -3.48
C LEU A 452 -1.16 30.76 -3.67
N THR A 453 -1.35 30.32 -4.90
CA THR A 453 -2.26 29.23 -5.27
C THR A 453 -1.46 28.00 -5.67
N VAL A 454 -1.66 26.88 -4.98
CA VAL A 454 -1.00 25.60 -5.33
C VAL A 454 -2.07 24.55 -5.59
N ILE A 455 -2.11 24.03 -6.81
CA ILE A 455 -3.09 23.02 -7.22
C ILE A 455 -2.39 21.66 -7.23
N ARG A 456 -2.64 20.86 -6.20
CA ARG A 456 -2.15 19.49 -6.12
C ARG A 456 -3.01 18.58 -6.98
N LYS A 457 -2.37 17.82 -7.87
CA LYS A 457 -3.02 16.84 -8.75
C LYS A 457 -2.54 15.44 -8.40
N GLN A 458 -3.36 14.44 -8.70
CA GLN A 458 -2.97 13.03 -8.66
C GLN A 458 -2.41 12.70 -10.04
N ALA A 459 -1.29 12.00 -10.06
CA ALA A 459 -0.74 11.49 -11.30
C ALA A 459 -1.77 10.58 -12.00
N GLU A 460 -1.98 10.78 -13.30
CA GLU A 460 -3.06 10.13 -14.05
C GLU A 460 -3.00 8.60 -13.92
N PHE A 461 -1.80 8.01 -14.03
CA PHE A 461 -1.58 6.56 -13.93
C PHE A 461 -1.84 5.95 -12.54
N LEU A 462 -2.04 6.78 -11.50
CA LEU A 462 -2.45 6.32 -10.17
C LEU A 462 -3.97 6.22 -10.03
N SER A 463 -4.74 6.68 -11.02
CA SER A 463 -6.19 6.52 -11.07
C SER A 463 -6.59 5.04 -11.08
N GLU A 464 -7.71 4.71 -10.44
CA GLU A 464 -8.25 3.35 -10.39
C GLU A 464 -8.60 2.81 -11.79
N GLU A 465 -8.84 3.68 -12.77
CA GLU A 465 -9.17 3.28 -14.14
C GLU A 465 -8.04 2.51 -14.83
N TYR A 466 -6.79 2.74 -14.41
CA TYR A 466 -5.61 2.05 -14.93
C TYR A 466 -5.27 0.80 -14.13
N ARG A 467 -6.01 0.50 -13.06
CA ARG A 467 -5.81 -0.73 -12.29
C ARG A 467 -6.41 -1.95 -13.01
N LEU A 468 -5.88 -3.14 -12.72
CA LEU A 468 -6.49 -4.40 -13.13
C LEU A 468 -7.93 -4.46 -12.61
N SER A 469 -8.87 -4.74 -13.51
CA SER A 469 -10.27 -4.88 -13.13
C SER A 469 -10.53 -6.25 -12.52
N ILE A 470 -11.21 -6.28 -11.37
CA ILE A 470 -11.51 -7.51 -10.64
C ILE A 470 -13.00 -7.58 -10.29
N GLY A 471 -13.63 -8.72 -10.56
CA GLY A 471 -14.97 -9.04 -10.09
C GLY A 471 -14.94 -9.98 -8.88
N VAL A 472 -15.85 -9.79 -7.93
CA VAL A 472 -16.02 -10.67 -6.76
C VAL A 472 -17.40 -11.33 -6.83
N PRO A 473 -17.52 -12.54 -7.43
CA PRO A 473 -18.78 -13.27 -7.47
C PRO A 473 -19.25 -13.68 -6.07
N PRO A 474 -20.54 -14.06 -5.92
CA PRO A 474 -21.04 -14.67 -4.69
C PRO A 474 -20.19 -15.86 -4.26
N PHE A 475 -20.08 -16.07 -2.95
CA PHE A 475 -19.22 -17.12 -2.44
C PHE A 475 -19.88 -18.48 -2.61
N SER A 476 -19.04 -19.47 -2.92
CA SER A 476 -19.46 -20.87 -2.83
C SER A 476 -19.26 -21.34 -1.39
N THR A 477 -20.17 -22.20 -0.91
CA THR A 477 -20.06 -22.77 0.44
C THR A 477 -19.92 -24.28 0.36
N TYR A 478 -18.95 -24.80 1.09
CA TYR A 478 -18.76 -26.22 1.34
C TYR A 478 -18.82 -26.44 2.84
N THR A 479 -19.65 -27.37 3.30
CA THR A 479 -19.81 -27.63 4.73
C THR A 479 -19.77 -29.11 5.03
N THR A 480 -19.02 -29.49 6.07
CA THR A 480 -19.03 -30.87 6.59
C THR A 480 -20.23 -31.11 7.52
N ASN A 481 -20.88 -30.04 8.01
CA ASN A 481 -22.03 -30.08 8.94
C ASN A 481 -23.23 -29.30 8.35
N GLN A 482 -24.48 -29.58 8.73
CA GLN A 482 -25.67 -28.96 8.11
C GLN A 482 -25.91 -27.45 8.40
N PHE A 483 -24.93 -26.71 8.93
CA PHE A 483 -25.09 -25.28 9.25
C PHE A 483 -24.48 -24.38 8.17
N ASN A 484 -25.34 -23.74 7.39
CA ASN A 484 -25.00 -22.55 6.62
C ASN A 484 -25.36 -21.31 7.43
N ASP A 485 -24.45 -20.34 7.49
CA ASP A 485 -24.68 -19.01 8.09
C ASP A 485 -24.55 -17.92 7.01
N PRO A 486 -25.69 -17.53 6.39
CA PRO A 486 -25.71 -16.51 5.34
C PRO A 486 -25.28 -15.12 5.83
N VAL A 487 -25.50 -14.80 7.12
CA VAL A 487 -25.15 -13.49 7.68
C VAL A 487 -23.64 -13.37 7.79
N GLN A 488 -22.98 -14.44 8.25
CA GLN A 488 -21.53 -14.50 8.29
C GLN A 488 -20.93 -14.43 6.87
N GLU A 489 -21.49 -15.14 5.90
CA GLU A 489 -21.03 -15.11 4.51
C GLU A 489 -21.08 -13.69 3.93
N GLN A 490 -22.21 -12.99 4.10
CA GLN A 490 -22.36 -11.60 3.65
C GLN A 490 -21.38 -10.66 4.36
N SER A 491 -21.11 -10.91 5.64
CA SER A 491 -20.14 -10.12 6.41
C SER A 491 -18.71 -10.30 5.88
N ILE A 492 -18.29 -11.53 5.61
CA ILE A 492 -16.98 -11.83 5.01
C ILE A 492 -16.86 -11.17 3.63
N ARG A 493 -17.92 -11.25 2.80
CA ARG A 493 -17.92 -10.63 1.47
C ARG A 493 -17.70 -9.12 1.55
N ARG A 494 -18.42 -8.43 2.44
CA ARG A 494 -18.23 -6.98 2.66
C ARG A 494 -16.81 -6.66 3.12
N MET A 495 -16.21 -7.49 3.98
CA MET A 495 -14.82 -7.32 4.41
C MET A 495 -13.85 -7.47 3.24
N VAL A 496 -14.03 -8.49 2.38
CA VAL A 496 -13.24 -8.68 1.15
C VAL A 496 -13.35 -7.46 0.22
N GLU A 497 -14.57 -6.99 -0.05
CA GLU A 497 -14.79 -5.84 -0.92
C GLU A 497 -14.17 -4.55 -0.34
N ASN A 498 -14.34 -4.29 0.95
CA ASN A 498 -13.73 -3.13 1.62
C ASN A 498 -12.20 -3.19 1.59
N ALA A 499 -11.62 -4.38 1.82
CA ALA A 499 -10.19 -4.57 1.76
C ALA A 499 -9.65 -4.37 0.34
N LEU A 500 -10.39 -4.72 -0.72
CA LEU A 500 -9.99 -4.42 -2.11
C LEU A 500 -10.00 -2.92 -2.42
N LEU A 501 -10.89 -2.15 -1.79
CA LEU A 501 -11.02 -0.69 -1.95
C LEU A 501 -10.04 0.10 -1.08
N ALA A 502 -9.37 -0.54 -0.11
CA ALA A 502 -8.43 0.13 0.78
C ALA A 502 -7.20 0.66 0.03
N SER A 503 -6.79 1.90 0.36
CA SER A 503 -5.61 2.57 -0.22
C SER A 503 -4.29 1.91 0.25
N PRO A 504 -3.28 1.76 -0.63
CA PRO A 504 -3.31 2.07 -2.06
C PRO A 504 -4.23 1.11 -2.82
N ILE A 505 -5.09 1.65 -3.69
CA ILE A 505 -6.02 0.87 -4.50
C ILE A 505 -5.21 0.01 -5.45
N ARG A 506 -5.29 -1.31 -5.25
CA ARG A 506 -4.60 -2.28 -6.08
C ARG A 506 -5.44 -2.70 -7.27
N PHE A 507 -6.74 -2.86 -7.11
CA PHE A 507 -7.63 -3.36 -8.15
C PHE A 507 -8.79 -2.41 -8.36
N ARG A 508 -9.30 -2.36 -9.59
CA ARG A 508 -10.57 -1.71 -9.90
C ARG A 508 -11.69 -2.73 -9.70
N LEU A 509 -12.44 -2.61 -8.60
CA LEU A 509 -13.55 -3.50 -8.31
C LEU A 509 -14.71 -3.25 -9.28
N LEU A 510 -15.13 -4.27 -10.01
CA LEU A 510 -16.28 -4.25 -10.91
C LEU A 510 -17.48 -4.96 -10.28
N GLU A 511 -18.67 -4.36 -10.45
CA GLU A 511 -19.99 -4.83 -10.00
C GLU A 511 -20.10 -5.20 -8.51
N ARG A 512 -21.13 -4.69 -7.84
CA ARG A 512 -21.41 -4.98 -6.43
C ARG A 512 -22.79 -5.59 -6.27
N ASP A 513 -22.91 -6.48 -5.30
CA ASP A 513 -24.17 -7.05 -4.82
C ASP A 513 -25.13 -7.55 -5.92
N GLU A 514 -26.09 -6.72 -6.33
CA GLU A 514 -27.25 -7.07 -7.17
C GLU A 514 -26.89 -7.41 -8.63
N GLY A 515 -25.75 -6.93 -9.15
CA GLY A 515 -25.33 -7.18 -10.53
C GLY A 515 -25.01 -8.65 -10.82
N TRP A 516 -24.71 -9.44 -9.79
CA TRP A 516 -24.29 -10.84 -9.94
C TRP A 516 -25.42 -11.80 -10.25
N ASP A 517 -26.61 -11.58 -9.69
CA ASP A 517 -27.76 -12.48 -9.90
C ASP A 517 -28.11 -12.59 -11.39
N TYR A 518 -28.12 -11.44 -12.08
CA TYR A 518 -28.33 -11.38 -13.53
C TYR A 518 -27.26 -12.14 -14.31
N ILE A 519 -25.98 -11.93 -14.00
CA ILE A 519 -24.85 -12.59 -14.69
C ILE A 519 -24.92 -14.11 -14.51
N LEU A 520 -25.16 -14.57 -13.28
CA LEU A 520 -25.25 -16.01 -12.98
C LEU A 520 -26.46 -16.65 -13.65
N GLN A 521 -27.62 -15.98 -13.65
CA GLN A 521 -28.82 -16.48 -14.31
C GLN A 521 -28.63 -16.58 -15.83
N GLU A 522 -28.13 -15.52 -16.47
CA GLU A 522 -27.91 -15.49 -17.93
C GLU A 522 -26.89 -16.54 -18.36
N GLN A 523 -25.80 -16.65 -17.61
CA GLN A 523 -24.80 -17.69 -17.85
C GLN A 523 -25.25 -19.06 -17.39
N ARG A 524 -26.43 -19.25 -16.77
CA ARG A 524 -26.91 -20.53 -16.22
C ARG A 524 -25.85 -21.18 -15.31
N LEU A 525 -25.35 -20.41 -14.35
CA LEU A 525 -24.39 -20.84 -13.34
C LEU A 525 -25.09 -20.89 -11.97
N SER A 526 -24.84 -21.99 -11.26
CA SER A 526 -25.17 -22.14 -9.84
C SER A 526 -23.99 -21.72 -8.96
N LEU A 527 -24.23 -21.51 -7.66
CA LEU A 527 -23.15 -21.23 -6.70
C LEU A 527 -22.11 -22.36 -6.62
N SER A 528 -22.53 -23.62 -6.80
CA SER A 528 -21.62 -24.76 -6.81
C SER A 528 -20.69 -24.78 -8.03
N ASP A 529 -21.14 -24.23 -9.17
CA ASP A 529 -20.30 -24.14 -10.37
C ASP A 529 -19.14 -23.16 -10.19
N LEU A 530 -19.25 -22.22 -9.23
CA LEU A 530 -18.18 -21.27 -8.90
C LEU A 530 -16.99 -21.93 -8.18
N THR A 531 -17.06 -23.22 -7.88
CA THR A 531 -15.89 -23.98 -7.43
C THR A 531 -14.99 -24.40 -8.60
N ASP A 532 -15.47 -24.35 -9.85
CA ASP A 532 -14.68 -24.64 -11.05
C ASP A 532 -14.15 -23.34 -11.69
N PRO A 533 -12.81 -23.17 -11.85
CA PRO A 533 -12.23 -22.04 -12.56
C PRO A 533 -12.80 -21.82 -13.97
N ALA A 534 -13.30 -22.88 -14.63
CA ALA A 534 -13.93 -22.74 -15.95
C ALA A 534 -15.18 -21.84 -15.96
N ALA A 535 -15.83 -21.62 -14.81
CA ALA A 535 -16.92 -20.66 -14.68
C ALA A 535 -16.47 -19.23 -14.99
N ALA A 536 -15.19 -18.90 -14.75
CA ALA A 536 -14.65 -17.57 -15.03
C ALA A 536 -14.73 -17.19 -16.52
N LEU A 537 -14.50 -18.14 -17.43
CA LEU A 537 -14.61 -17.93 -18.88
C LEU A 537 -16.04 -17.59 -19.33
N ARG A 538 -17.05 -18.04 -18.58
CA ARG A 538 -18.46 -17.74 -18.86
C ARG A 538 -18.84 -16.37 -18.30
N ILE A 539 -18.43 -16.08 -17.08
CA ILE A 539 -18.65 -14.79 -16.42
C ILE A 539 -17.96 -13.66 -17.20
N GLY A 540 -16.72 -13.86 -17.64
CA GLY A 540 -15.93 -12.88 -18.41
C GLY A 540 -16.53 -12.47 -19.76
N LYS A 541 -17.52 -13.22 -20.28
CA LYS A 541 -18.25 -12.82 -21.50
C LYS A 541 -19.27 -11.71 -21.25
N MET A 542 -19.73 -11.58 -20.02
CA MET A 542 -20.76 -10.61 -19.61
C MET A 542 -20.15 -9.44 -18.84
N LEU A 543 -19.12 -9.72 -18.03
CA LEU A 543 -18.45 -8.74 -17.18
C LEU A 543 -17.06 -8.42 -17.76
N PRO A 544 -16.72 -7.16 -18.05
CA PRO A 544 -15.40 -6.75 -18.55
C PRO A 544 -14.32 -6.75 -17.44
N ALA A 545 -14.36 -7.74 -16.55
CA ALA A 545 -13.35 -7.99 -15.54
C ALA A 545 -12.16 -8.71 -16.18
N GLU A 546 -10.94 -8.28 -15.89
CA GLU A 546 -9.73 -9.01 -16.27
C GLU A 546 -9.50 -10.20 -15.33
N LEU A 547 -9.94 -10.06 -14.07
CA LEU A 547 -9.76 -11.04 -13.00
C LEU A 547 -11.07 -11.34 -12.29
N LEU A 548 -11.23 -12.57 -11.78
CA LEU A 548 -12.25 -12.91 -10.79
C LEU A 548 -11.62 -13.42 -9.51
N LEU A 549 -12.08 -12.90 -8.37
CA LEU A 549 -11.76 -13.40 -7.05
C LEU A 549 -12.84 -14.41 -6.61
N MET A 550 -12.64 -15.67 -6.96
CA MET A 550 -13.56 -16.74 -6.60
C MET A 550 -13.22 -17.27 -5.20
N THR A 551 -14.14 -17.12 -4.25
CA THR A 551 -13.94 -17.54 -2.86
C THR A 551 -14.88 -18.69 -2.50
N THR A 552 -14.32 -19.71 -1.86
CA THR A 552 -15.04 -20.84 -1.27
C THR A 552 -14.90 -20.78 0.25
N LEU A 553 -16.02 -20.76 0.96
CA LEU A 553 -16.04 -20.91 2.41
C LEU A 553 -16.16 -22.40 2.75
N ILE A 554 -15.13 -22.96 3.38
CA ILE A 554 -15.07 -24.37 3.78
C ILE A 554 -15.28 -24.43 5.30
N ARG A 555 -16.41 -24.98 5.73
CA ARG A 555 -16.78 -25.10 7.14
C ARG A 555 -16.44 -26.48 7.67
N GLN A 556 -15.59 -26.54 8.70
CA GLN A 556 -15.02 -27.78 9.24
C GLN A 556 -15.01 -27.74 10.77
N GLY A 557 -15.89 -28.54 11.39
CA GLY A 557 -16.09 -28.51 12.85
C GLY A 557 -16.56 -27.12 13.30
N HIS A 558 -15.75 -26.45 14.14
CA HIS A 558 -16.04 -25.11 14.68
C HIS A 558 -15.35 -23.96 13.92
N GLY A 559 -14.58 -24.25 12.88
CA GLY A 559 -13.83 -23.25 12.12
C GLY A 559 -14.29 -23.10 10.67
N VAL A 560 -13.80 -22.02 10.06
CA VAL A 560 -14.07 -21.67 8.66
C VAL A 560 -12.74 -21.36 7.98
N THR A 561 -12.51 -22.02 6.84
CA THR A 561 -11.46 -21.66 5.90
C THR A 561 -12.07 -20.80 4.79
N ALA A 562 -11.55 -19.60 4.58
CA ALA A 562 -11.83 -18.81 3.38
C ALA A 562 -10.75 -19.11 2.34
N TYR A 563 -11.08 -19.91 1.33
CA TYR A 563 -10.17 -20.31 0.25
C TYR A 563 -10.45 -19.45 -0.98
N ALA A 564 -9.49 -18.64 -1.39
CA ALA A 564 -9.62 -17.70 -2.50
C ALA A 564 -8.74 -18.07 -3.68
N ARG A 565 -9.29 -17.86 -4.88
CA ARG A 565 -8.61 -18.09 -6.15
C ARG A 565 -8.80 -16.88 -7.05
N VAL A 566 -7.70 -16.36 -7.58
CA VAL A 566 -7.73 -15.30 -8.59
C VAL A 566 -7.61 -15.95 -9.95
N VAL A 567 -8.63 -15.79 -10.80
CA VAL A 567 -8.73 -16.43 -12.11
C VAL A 567 -8.71 -15.39 -13.20
N ASP A 568 -7.89 -15.59 -14.23
CA ASP A 568 -7.91 -14.79 -15.46
C ASP A 568 -9.16 -15.11 -16.28
N THR A 569 -9.94 -14.09 -16.65
CA THR A 569 -11.23 -14.28 -17.33
C THR A 569 -11.11 -14.57 -18.83
N SER A 570 -9.93 -14.35 -19.42
CA SER A 570 -9.67 -14.58 -20.84
C SER A 570 -9.19 -16.00 -21.12
N GLU A 571 -8.39 -16.57 -20.23
CA GLU A 571 -7.82 -17.92 -20.37
C GLU A 571 -8.42 -18.94 -19.39
N GLY A 572 -9.08 -18.50 -18.32
CA GLY A 572 -9.60 -19.36 -17.26
C GLY A 572 -8.50 -19.93 -16.35
N GLU A 573 -7.29 -19.38 -16.44
CA GLU A 573 -6.13 -19.82 -15.66
C GLU A 573 -6.22 -19.28 -14.23
N VAL A 574 -5.87 -20.12 -13.24
CA VAL A 574 -5.75 -19.71 -11.84
C VAL A 574 -4.38 -19.08 -11.62
N LEU A 575 -4.34 -17.76 -11.43
CA LEU A 575 -3.11 -16.99 -11.27
C LEU A 575 -2.50 -17.10 -9.86
N CYS A 576 -3.35 -17.20 -8.85
CA CYS A 576 -2.93 -17.50 -7.49
C CYS A 576 -4.06 -18.10 -6.64
N THR A 577 -3.66 -18.84 -5.62
CA THR A 577 -4.53 -19.43 -4.61
C THR A 577 -3.96 -19.14 -3.23
N ASP A 578 -4.78 -18.67 -2.30
CA ASP A 578 -4.40 -18.44 -0.91
C ASP A 578 -5.62 -18.69 -0.01
N ASP A 579 -5.40 -19.06 1.25
CA ASP A 579 -6.46 -19.39 2.20
C ASP A 579 -6.20 -18.80 3.59
N VAL A 580 -7.24 -18.51 4.35
CA VAL A 580 -7.09 -18.22 5.79
C VAL A 580 -8.07 -19.03 6.59
N TYR A 581 -7.71 -19.34 7.83
CA TYR A 581 -8.55 -20.10 8.73
C TYR A 581 -8.78 -19.32 10.02
N TYR A 582 -10.03 -19.36 10.50
CA TYR A 582 -10.37 -18.90 11.82
C TYR A 582 -11.31 -19.88 12.52
N GLU A 583 -11.17 -19.96 13.84
CA GLU A 583 -12.02 -20.73 14.72
C GLU A 583 -12.18 -19.95 16.03
N GLY A 584 -13.37 -20.02 16.65
CA GLY A 584 -13.70 -19.30 17.87
C GLY A 584 -14.38 -17.96 17.63
N SER A 585 -14.16 -16.97 18.52
CA SER A 585 -14.92 -15.73 18.54
C SER A 585 -14.74 -14.86 17.28
N GLU A 586 -15.82 -14.15 16.91
CA GLU A 586 -15.91 -13.31 15.71
C GLU A 586 -14.79 -12.25 15.60
N ASN A 587 -14.18 -11.85 16.72
CA ASN A 587 -13.14 -10.81 16.75
C ASN A 587 -11.87 -11.14 15.93
N ARG A 588 -11.61 -12.42 15.59
CA ARG A 588 -10.45 -12.80 14.76
C ARG A 588 -10.74 -12.84 13.26
N MET A 589 -12.01 -12.87 12.87
CA MET A 589 -12.40 -12.96 11.46
C MET A 589 -11.90 -11.76 10.64
N PRO A 590 -12.06 -10.48 11.07
CA PRO A 590 -11.58 -9.35 10.29
C PRO A 590 -10.08 -9.42 10.00
N GLU A 591 -9.27 -9.74 11.02
CA GLU A 591 -7.82 -9.89 10.87
C GLU A 591 -7.44 -10.96 9.84
N GLN A 592 -8.15 -12.09 9.82
CA GLN A 592 -7.90 -13.16 8.86
C GLN A 592 -8.31 -12.77 7.44
N ILE A 593 -9.47 -12.14 7.25
CA ILE A 593 -9.90 -11.70 5.92
C ILE A 593 -9.01 -10.60 5.36
N ASP A 594 -8.60 -9.63 6.19
CA ASP A 594 -7.61 -8.62 5.79
C ASP A 594 -6.27 -9.26 5.42
N GLY A 595 -5.84 -10.26 6.18
CA GLY A 595 -4.65 -11.07 5.88
C GLY A 595 -4.75 -11.85 4.57
N LEU A 596 -5.91 -12.44 4.26
CA LEU A 596 -6.17 -13.08 2.97
C LEU A 596 -6.01 -12.08 1.83
N MET A 597 -6.62 -10.90 1.96
CA MET A 597 -6.55 -9.85 0.95
C MET A 597 -5.13 -9.29 0.81
N MET A 598 -4.38 -9.18 1.91
CA MET A 598 -2.97 -8.80 1.87
C MET A 598 -2.15 -9.82 1.06
N LYS A 599 -2.32 -11.12 1.31
CA LYS A 599 -1.63 -12.17 0.54
C LYS A 599 -1.94 -12.08 -0.95
N ILE A 600 -3.22 -11.90 -1.30
CA ILE A 600 -3.64 -11.73 -2.70
C ILE A 600 -2.98 -10.49 -3.29
N LYS A 601 -3.06 -9.32 -2.64
CA LYS A 601 -2.40 -8.08 -3.11
C LYS A 601 -0.90 -8.27 -3.29
N GLN A 602 -0.21 -9.03 -2.44
CA GLN A 602 1.21 -9.33 -2.57
C GLN A 602 1.55 -10.20 -3.81
N ARG A 603 0.60 -10.99 -4.32
CA ARG A 603 0.77 -11.73 -5.61
C ARG A 603 0.71 -10.81 -6.83
N PHE A 604 0.19 -9.59 -6.66
CA PHE A 604 0.07 -8.56 -7.67
C PHE A 604 0.74 -7.27 -7.16
N PRO A 605 2.09 -7.16 -7.14
CA PRO A 605 2.72 -5.92 -6.67
C PRO A 605 2.46 -4.74 -7.63
N LEU A 606 2.38 -3.52 -7.08
CA LEU A 606 2.45 -2.28 -7.88
C LEU A 606 3.93 -1.96 -8.12
N LEU A 607 4.36 -2.06 -9.37
CA LEU A 607 5.76 -1.91 -9.77
C LEU A 607 5.91 -0.79 -10.81
N GLU A 608 7.02 -0.07 -10.73
CA GLU A 608 7.46 0.90 -11.71
C GLU A 608 8.74 0.42 -12.38
N GLY A 609 8.87 0.62 -13.69
CA GLY A 609 10.06 0.29 -14.45
C GLY A 609 10.26 1.19 -15.66
N LYS A 610 11.32 0.90 -16.43
CA LYS A 610 11.63 1.61 -17.69
C LYS A 610 11.75 0.64 -18.84
N ILE A 611 11.42 1.10 -20.05
CA ILE A 611 11.66 0.37 -21.28
C ILE A 611 13.13 0.52 -21.66
N VAL A 612 13.87 -0.58 -21.60
CA VAL A 612 15.33 -0.59 -21.81
C VAL A 612 15.67 -0.80 -23.27
N THR A 613 14.97 -1.70 -23.94
CA THR A 613 15.18 -1.97 -25.37
C THR A 613 13.85 -2.13 -26.09
N LEU A 614 13.82 -1.61 -27.32
CA LEU A 614 12.74 -1.78 -28.27
C LEU A 614 13.37 -2.15 -29.62
N SER A 615 13.16 -3.38 -30.09
CA SER A 615 13.70 -3.85 -31.36
C SER A 615 12.64 -4.66 -32.10
N GLY A 616 11.95 -4.02 -33.05
CA GLY A 616 10.84 -4.65 -33.76
C GLY A 616 9.68 -4.94 -32.81
N ASP A 617 9.33 -6.23 -32.69
CA ASP A 617 8.29 -6.76 -31.80
C ASP A 617 8.78 -7.08 -30.37
N LYS A 618 10.10 -7.07 -30.15
CA LYS A 618 10.71 -7.43 -28.87
C LYS A 618 10.92 -6.18 -28.01
N LEU A 619 10.18 -6.12 -26.91
CA LEU A 619 10.29 -5.09 -25.89
C LEU A 619 10.89 -5.69 -24.61
N THR A 620 11.85 -5.00 -24.01
CA THR A 620 12.40 -5.38 -22.70
C THR A 620 12.17 -4.28 -21.68
N VAL A 621 11.57 -4.65 -20.55
CA VAL A 621 11.38 -3.79 -19.39
C VAL A 621 12.48 -4.05 -18.36
N GLY A 622 13.00 -3.00 -17.74
CA GLY A 622 14.03 -3.02 -16.69
C GLY A 622 13.54 -3.43 -15.30
N ILE A 623 12.55 -4.34 -15.23
CA ILE A 623 12.09 -4.99 -14.00
C ILE A 623 11.89 -6.47 -14.27
N GLY A 624 12.16 -7.30 -13.29
CA GLY A 624 12.19 -8.76 -13.43
C GLY A 624 11.56 -9.52 -12.26
N ALA A 625 11.70 -10.83 -12.29
CA ALA A 625 11.23 -11.76 -11.27
C ALA A 625 11.78 -11.45 -9.87
N GLY A 626 12.99 -10.88 -9.76
CA GLY A 626 13.56 -10.43 -8.50
C GLY A 626 12.75 -9.32 -7.82
N SER A 627 11.99 -8.54 -8.60
CA SER A 627 11.05 -7.52 -8.11
C SER A 627 9.61 -8.04 -7.97
N GLY A 628 9.37 -9.34 -8.17
CA GLY A 628 8.05 -9.96 -8.11
C GLY A 628 7.27 -9.97 -9.42
N VAL A 629 7.89 -9.61 -10.56
CA VAL A 629 7.24 -9.67 -11.88
C VAL A 629 6.96 -11.12 -12.29
N ARG A 630 5.76 -11.38 -12.80
CA ARG A 630 5.31 -12.71 -13.27
C ARG A 630 4.92 -12.67 -14.75
N PRO A 631 4.90 -13.81 -15.45
CA PRO A 631 4.25 -13.90 -16.76
C PRO A 631 2.80 -13.39 -16.68
N GLY A 632 2.34 -12.70 -17.72
CA GLY A 632 1.01 -12.10 -17.76
C GLY A 632 0.88 -10.76 -17.05
N ALA A 633 1.86 -10.32 -16.25
CA ALA A 633 1.82 -9.02 -15.59
C ALA A 633 1.64 -7.88 -16.61
N LYS A 634 0.68 -6.99 -16.36
CA LYS A 634 0.29 -5.90 -17.27
C LYS A 634 0.77 -4.57 -16.73
N PHE A 635 1.25 -3.71 -17.62
CA PHE A 635 1.73 -2.38 -17.30
C PHE A 635 1.16 -1.36 -18.28
N VAL A 636 0.83 -0.17 -17.79
CA VAL A 636 0.56 1.01 -18.62
C VAL A 636 1.87 1.71 -18.95
N VAL A 637 2.00 2.21 -20.18
CA VAL A 637 3.19 2.95 -20.63
C VAL A 637 3.01 4.45 -20.38
N LEU A 638 4.04 5.06 -19.80
CA LEU A 638 4.07 6.47 -19.42
C LEU A 638 5.21 7.20 -20.12
N ARG A 639 4.98 8.47 -20.48
CA ARG A 639 6.01 9.35 -21.06
C ARG A 639 6.13 10.64 -20.28
N ALA A 640 7.29 10.84 -19.66
CA ALA A 640 7.67 12.11 -19.03
C ALA A 640 8.42 13.00 -20.04
N HIS A 641 8.18 14.31 -20.01
CA HIS A 641 9.03 15.24 -20.78
C HIS A 641 10.40 15.41 -20.13
N LYS A 642 11.36 15.93 -20.90
CA LYS A 642 12.75 16.07 -20.44
C LYS A 642 12.81 17.03 -19.24
N GLY A 643 13.27 16.53 -18.11
CA GLY A 643 13.42 17.31 -16.87
C GLY A 643 12.20 17.27 -15.95
N GLU A 644 11.12 16.57 -16.34
CA GLU A 644 9.95 16.36 -15.49
C GLU A 644 10.07 15.09 -14.63
N ALA A 645 9.35 15.09 -13.51
CA ALA A 645 9.20 13.92 -12.65
C ALA A 645 8.23 12.90 -13.27
N VAL A 646 8.28 11.65 -12.81
CA VAL A 646 7.45 10.56 -13.37
C VAL A 646 5.97 10.77 -13.08
N GLU A 647 5.67 11.42 -11.96
CA GLU A 647 4.32 11.79 -11.54
C GLU A 647 3.62 12.73 -12.54
N ALA A 648 4.40 13.49 -13.31
CA ALA A 648 3.90 14.33 -14.40
C ALA A 648 3.77 13.59 -15.75
N ALA A 649 4.20 12.32 -15.82
CA ALA A 649 4.19 11.56 -17.06
C ALA A 649 2.77 11.32 -17.56
N GLU A 650 2.59 11.51 -18.86
CA GLU A 650 1.32 11.24 -19.54
C GLU A 650 1.21 9.77 -19.94
N ILE A 651 -0.02 9.26 -19.97
CA ILE A 651 -0.31 7.94 -20.52
C ILE A 651 -0.06 7.94 -22.03
N VAL A 652 0.78 7.02 -22.51
CA VAL A 652 0.97 6.83 -23.95
C VAL A 652 -0.28 6.19 -24.54
N ARG A 653 -0.87 6.84 -25.55
CA ARG A 653 -2.09 6.39 -26.23
C ARG A 653 -1.84 6.11 -27.72
N CYS A 654 -2.59 5.17 -28.26
CA CYS A 654 -2.66 4.84 -29.68
C CYS A 654 -4.12 4.94 -30.14
N GLY A 655 -4.51 6.10 -30.67
CA GLY A 655 -5.92 6.45 -30.86
C GLY A 655 -6.60 6.63 -29.50
N GLU A 656 -7.76 5.99 -29.32
CA GLU A 656 -8.50 5.99 -28.05
C GLU A 656 -8.01 4.93 -27.04
N LYS A 657 -7.07 4.06 -27.45
CA LYS A 657 -6.57 2.96 -26.60
C LYS A 657 -5.29 3.35 -25.86
N THR A 658 -5.21 2.96 -24.61
CA THR A 658 -3.99 3.03 -23.81
C THR A 658 -2.94 2.05 -24.33
N ALA A 659 -1.68 2.47 -24.40
CA ALA A 659 -0.57 1.58 -24.70
C ALA A 659 -0.18 0.79 -23.44
N GLU A 660 -0.25 -0.53 -23.54
CA GLU A 660 0.07 -1.47 -22.47
C GLU A 660 1.19 -2.40 -22.87
N VAL A 661 1.87 -2.92 -21.85
CA VAL A 661 2.93 -3.91 -21.98
C VAL A 661 2.58 -5.12 -21.12
N VAL A 662 2.58 -6.31 -21.72
CA VAL A 662 2.31 -7.58 -21.02
C VAL A 662 3.58 -8.41 -20.99
N ILE A 663 3.99 -8.80 -19.79
CA ILE A 663 5.19 -9.61 -19.58
C ILE A 663 4.96 -11.02 -20.13
N VAL A 664 5.85 -11.46 -21.01
CA VAL A 664 5.84 -12.80 -21.60
C VAL A 664 6.81 -13.70 -20.84
N LYS A 665 8.01 -13.20 -20.55
CA LYS A 665 9.05 -13.98 -19.89
C LYS A 665 9.88 -13.09 -18.96
N PRO A 666 9.68 -13.19 -17.64
CA PRO A 666 10.54 -12.49 -16.68
C PRO A 666 11.91 -13.18 -16.58
N LYS A 667 12.95 -12.37 -16.41
CA LYS A 667 14.31 -12.76 -15.97
C LYS A 667 14.56 -12.13 -14.59
N ALA A 668 15.74 -12.30 -14.00
CA ALA A 668 16.05 -11.75 -12.67
C ALA A 668 15.72 -10.25 -12.55
N ASP A 669 16.34 -9.42 -13.40
CA ASP A 669 16.23 -7.94 -13.31
C ASP A 669 15.56 -7.29 -14.52
N THR A 670 15.23 -8.07 -15.55
CA THR A 670 14.58 -7.59 -16.77
C THR A 670 13.48 -8.54 -17.20
N SER A 671 12.55 -8.08 -18.04
CA SER A 671 11.47 -8.92 -18.56
C SER A 671 11.25 -8.69 -20.05
N LEU A 672 11.13 -9.79 -20.80
CA LEU A 672 10.63 -9.73 -22.18
C LEU A 672 9.12 -9.54 -22.15
N ALA A 673 8.63 -8.61 -22.95
CA ALA A 673 7.22 -8.26 -23.00
C ALA A 673 6.72 -8.02 -24.42
N ARG A 674 5.40 -8.06 -24.57
CA ARG A 674 4.67 -7.70 -25.80
C ARG A 674 3.86 -6.44 -25.57
N VAL A 675 3.63 -5.67 -26.64
CA VAL A 675 2.84 -4.44 -26.61
C VAL A 675 1.38 -4.72 -26.99
N ILE A 676 0.44 -4.08 -26.30
CA ILE A 676 -0.99 -4.14 -26.59
C ILE A 676 -1.56 -2.70 -26.60
N PRO A 677 -2.25 -2.25 -27.67
CA PRO A 677 -2.37 -2.92 -28.96
C PRO A 677 -1.04 -2.95 -29.72
N ALA A 678 -0.86 -3.88 -30.66
CA ALA A 678 0.40 -4.05 -31.40
C ALA A 678 0.84 -2.76 -32.14
N GLU A 679 -0.10 -1.93 -32.60
CA GLU A 679 0.22 -0.66 -33.26
C GLU A 679 0.94 0.33 -32.34
N ALA A 680 0.71 0.26 -31.02
CA ALA A 680 1.33 1.14 -30.05
C ALA A 680 2.86 0.98 -29.99
N GLY A 681 3.40 -0.14 -30.50
CA GLY A 681 4.85 -0.34 -30.63
C GLY A 681 5.55 0.73 -31.49
N LYS A 682 4.82 1.44 -32.36
CA LYS A 682 5.35 2.58 -33.13
C LYS A 682 5.43 3.88 -32.32
N THR A 683 4.62 4.00 -31.27
CA THR A 683 4.51 5.21 -30.44
C THR A 683 5.44 5.14 -29.23
N ILE A 684 5.64 3.93 -28.69
CA ILE A 684 6.51 3.65 -27.54
C ILE A 684 7.98 3.88 -27.91
N LYS A 685 8.77 4.36 -26.95
CA LYS A 685 10.20 4.65 -27.10
C LYS A 685 11.01 4.04 -25.97
N THR A 686 12.28 3.75 -26.24
CA THR A 686 13.25 3.46 -25.18
C THR A 686 13.33 4.63 -24.21
N GLY A 687 13.36 4.34 -22.92
CA GLY A 687 13.35 5.35 -21.85
C GLY A 687 11.96 5.73 -21.34
N ASP A 688 10.88 5.37 -22.06
CA ASP A 688 9.52 5.47 -21.50
C ASP A 688 9.41 4.64 -20.22
N TYR A 689 8.56 5.10 -19.31
CA TYR A 689 8.30 4.43 -18.04
C TYR A 689 7.14 3.45 -18.21
N VAL A 690 7.07 2.48 -17.31
CA VAL A 690 5.92 1.58 -17.21
C VAL A 690 5.48 1.49 -15.76
N TYR A 691 4.18 1.42 -15.54
CA TYR A 691 3.60 1.28 -14.21
C TYR A 691 2.59 0.13 -14.19
N ALA A 692 2.64 -0.71 -13.16
CA ALA A 692 1.79 -1.90 -13.07
C ALA A 692 0.31 -1.49 -13.06
N ARG A 693 -0.48 -2.18 -13.90
CA ARG A 693 -1.93 -2.14 -13.81
C ARG A 693 -2.38 -2.95 -12.59
#